data_AF-A0A846G6K0-F1
#
_entry.id   AF-A0A846G6K0-F1
#
_cell.length_a   1.000
_cell.length_b   1.000
_cell.length_c   1.000
_cell.angle_alpha   90.00
_cell.angle_beta   90.00
_cell.angle_gamma   90.00
#
_symmetry.space_group_name_H-M   'P 1'
#
loop_
_entity.id
_entity.type
_entity.pdbx_description
1 polymer ?
#
loop_
_entity_poly.entity_id
_entity_poly.type
_entity_poly.pdbx_seq_one_letter_code
_entity_poly.pdbx_strand_id
1 'polypeptide(L)'
;MVQYLYAAYSVRDDQENNETKGRVKSLYQRLAQLAREEMGHLMTVQNLLHLIGAPLNFEREHSPFESELYPFRFKLEPLSKDSLAKYITAERPAEQGDIPSEIWKKLQKIANIAQRANDGRPIQHVGAIYERLLELFGNEDEIKDQDFLTDRIDLQATWDDWGYDEGLGTDDETESRRVYVDAFEGSHPDTLRQEAVKALKIIAEQGEGYGSTVDSHFERFFQLYQDFCKLKGEGVECVWPVATNPSTVPPRPVPYDGLEESIRAAFEERGYIANPRARNWGHLFNLRYRLLLAFLIHFLRTTGRRYISSGPDKGDRTPRGFLLLWAFDEMRHLKKIAQKMVRLPLKSDYNGVTAGPPFQLPYTLDLADNERDRWRVHLDVVQASLCLVEKMLQDGSDKEDPFLEDLQKSDQGRENILKALAAGQTIPTDAQTKAFQKVAHILEEAVRGFSIDGHTNFWAGINREQFVQLHMFNRPFLNRNEDENCNLTAEGSELVSRLEESSSKTGKMPRYRPQVDSSRQEFVREWVDDQAPDNEPPKQIGVHHEQEPNLDLLPPRQAYRQSDGVGYNVDIRPLFRDFDVETLQQLDGINLNDVENVRANAEKLREGLNRGSLPYDACWSDDQIELFNRWIESDMKD
;
A
#
# COMPACT_ATOMS: atom_id res chain seq x y z
N MET A 1 -2.52 0.29 -7.66
CA MET A 1 -1.83 0.33 -6.33
C MET A 1 -2.36 1.33 -5.28
N VAL A 2 -1.97 2.62 -5.22
CA VAL A 2 -2.22 3.47 -4.01
C VAL A 2 -3.70 3.72 -3.69
N GLN A 3 -4.56 3.72 -4.70
CA GLN A 3 -6.02 3.80 -4.52
C GLN A 3 -6.53 2.57 -3.75
N TYR A 4 -5.98 1.38 -4.02
CA TYR A 4 -6.31 0.13 -3.32
C TYR A 4 -5.85 0.18 -1.86
N LEU A 5 -4.65 0.71 -1.59
CA LEU A 5 -4.16 0.93 -0.23
C LEU A 5 -5.02 1.92 0.54
N TYR A 6 -5.42 3.02 -0.09
CA TYR A 6 -6.27 4.02 0.55
C TYR A 6 -7.62 3.42 0.95
N ALA A 7 -8.25 2.67 0.03
CA ALA A 7 -9.47 1.92 0.33
C ALA A 7 -9.24 0.90 1.46
N ALA A 8 -8.12 0.17 1.46
CA ALA A 8 -7.76 -0.76 2.53
C ALA A 8 -7.64 -0.04 3.89
N TYR A 9 -6.90 1.07 3.96
CA TYR A 9 -6.69 1.81 5.22
C TYR A 9 -7.98 2.45 5.77
N SER A 10 -9.00 2.66 4.93
CA SER A 10 -10.31 3.11 5.38
C SER A 10 -11.13 2.03 6.09
N VAL A 11 -10.76 0.75 5.99
CA VAL A 11 -11.47 -0.36 6.64
C VAL A 11 -11.29 -0.30 8.15
N ARG A 12 -12.38 -0.52 8.88
CA ARG A 12 -12.40 -0.54 10.36
C ARG A 12 -11.72 -1.78 10.92
N ASP A 13 -10.98 -1.61 12.01
CA ASP A 13 -10.33 -2.70 12.75
C ASP A 13 -10.86 -2.86 14.20
N ASP A 14 -11.87 -2.05 14.56
CA ASP A 14 -12.37 -1.84 15.93
C ASP A 14 -13.68 -2.59 16.22
N GLN A 15 -14.03 -3.58 15.39
CA GLN A 15 -15.23 -4.39 15.58
C GLN A 15 -15.15 -5.20 16.89
N GLU A 16 -16.18 -5.10 17.72
CA GLU A 16 -16.25 -5.82 19.02
C GLU A 16 -16.53 -7.31 18.85
N ASN A 17 -17.43 -7.67 17.93
CA ASN A 17 -17.80 -9.05 17.67
C ASN A 17 -16.73 -9.77 16.84
N ASN A 18 -16.19 -10.89 17.35
CA ASN A 18 -15.08 -11.62 16.72
C ASN A 18 -15.38 -12.12 15.29
N GLU A 19 -16.59 -12.58 15.01
CA GLU A 19 -16.99 -13.05 13.67
C GLU A 19 -17.02 -11.87 12.68
N THR A 20 -17.69 -10.79 13.08
CA THR A 20 -17.76 -9.55 12.29
C THR A 20 -16.37 -8.95 12.08
N LYS A 21 -15.54 -8.94 13.12
CA LYS A 21 -14.14 -8.52 13.07
C LYS A 21 -13.35 -9.34 12.07
N GLY A 22 -13.51 -10.66 12.04
CA GLY A 22 -12.87 -11.54 11.06
C GLY A 22 -13.29 -11.20 9.62
N ARG A 23 -14.59 -11.00 9.39
CA ARG A 23 -15.15 -10.66 8.08
C ARG A 23 -14.70 -9.28 7.57
N VAL A 24 -14.72 -8.26 8.44
CA VAL A 24 -14.23 -6.91 8.09
C VAL A 24 -12.72 -6.91 7.89
N LYS A 25 -11.95 -7.62 8.73
CA LYS A 25 -10.50 -7.80 8.56
C LYS A 25 -10.15 -8.49 7.23
N SER A 26 -10.97 -9.44 6.77
CA SER A 26 -10.80 -10.07 5.46
C SER A 26 -10.89 -9.05 4.30
N LEU A 27 -11.77 -8.05 4.39
CA LEU A 27 -11.83 -6.97 3.38
C LEU A 27 -10.50 -6.20 3.31
N TYR A 28 -9.95 -5.80 4.47
CA TYR A 28 -8.64 -5.16 4.56
C TYR A 28 -7.54 -6.04 3.96
N GLN A 29 -7.48 -7.32 4.38
CA GLN A 29 -6.41 -8.24 3.98
C GLN A 29 -6.40 -8.47 2.47
N ARG A 30 -7.57 -8.64 1.85
CA ARG A 30 -7.69 -8.82 0.39
C ARG A 30 -7.29 -7.57 -0.39
N LEU A 31 -7.74 -6.38 0.02
CA LEU A 31 -7.33 -5.13 -0.65
C LEU A 31 -5.84 -4.85 -0.48
N ALA A 32 -5.31 -5.04 0.73
CA ALA A 32 -3.88 -4.87 0.99
C ALA A 32 -3.04 -5.91 0.24
N GLN A 33 -3.55 -7.13 0.05
CA GLN A 33 -2.90 -8.14 -0.78
C GLN A 33 -2.88 -7.70 -2.25
N LEU A 34 -4.02 -7.34 -2.85
CA LEU A 34 -4.08 -6.82 -4.23
C LEU A 34 -3.10 -5.65 -4.43
N ALA A 35 -3.05 -4.71 -3.49
CA ALA A 35 -2.09 -3.62 -3.55
C ALA A 35 -0.62 -4.05 -3.49
N ARG A 36 -0.29 -5.15 -2.80
CA ARG A 36 1.08 -5.71 -2.77
C ARG A 36 1.47 -6.35 -4.10
N GLU A 37 0.53 -7.01 -4.77
CA GLU A 37 0.78 -7.61 -6.09
C GLU A 37 1.08 -6.53 -7.12
N GLU A 38 0.31 -5.44 -7.07
CA GLU A 38 0.57 -4.23 -7.85
C GLU A 38 1.94 -3.59 -7.59
N MET A 39 2.52 -3.75 -6.40
CA MET A 39 3.91 -3.32 -6.14
C MET A 39 4.90 -4.21 -6.89
N GLY A 40 4.62 -5.51 -7.02
CA GLY A 40 5.43 -6.44 -7.81
C GLY A 40 5.37 -6.12 -9.30
N HIS A 41 4.16 -5.87 -9.82
CA HIS A 41 3.95 -5.41 -11.19
C HIS A 41 4.75 -4.14 -11.48
N LEU A 42 4.70 -3.16 -10.56
CA LEU A 42 5.48 -1.93 -10.67
C LEU A 42 6.98 -2.22 -10.82
N MET A 43 7.55 -3.07 -9.96
CA MET A 43 8.98 -3.43 -10.05
C MET A 43 9.33 -4.12 -11.38
N THR A 44 8.51 -5.05 -11.84
CA THR A 44 8.74 -5.74 -13.12
C THR A 44 8.67 -4.77 -14.30
N VAL A 45 7.73 -3.82 -14.29
CA VAL A 45 7.64 -2.77 -15.31
C VAL A 45 8.87 -1.85 -15.27
N GLN A 46 9.40 -1.52 -14.09
CA GLN A 46 10.67 -0.78 -13.99
C GLN A 46 11.84 -1.58 -14.59
N ASN A 47 11.87 -2.90 -14.41
CA ASN A 47 12.88 -3.76 -15.02
C ASN A 47 12.77 -3.79 -16.55
N LEU A 48 11.55 -3.75 -17.11
CA LEU A 48 11.33 -3.60 -18.55
C LEU A 48 11.88 -2.27 -19.08
N LEU A 49 11.76 -1.18 -18.31
CA LEU A 49 12.36 0.10 -18.67
C LEU A 49 13.89 0.02 -18.68
N HIS A 50 14.49 -0.63 -17.68
CA HIS A 50 15.93 -0.91 -17.69
C HIS A 50 16.37 -1.70 -18.92
N LEU A 51 15.55 -2.66 -19.35
CA LEU A 51 15.84 -3.53 -20.49
C LEU A 51 16.03 -2.75 -21.79
N ILE A 52 15.27 -1.67 -21.99
CA ILE A 52 15.34 -0.84 -23.20
C ILE A 52 16.09 0.49 -22.99
N GLY A 53 16.75 0.67 -21.84
CA GLY A 53 17.47 1.89 -21.50
C GLY A 53 16.59 3.12 -21.23
N ALA A 54 15.29 2.93 -20.99
CA ALA A 54 14.36 4.00 -20.66
C ALA A 54 14.53 4.47 -19.19
N PRO A 55 14.18 5.72 -18.87
CA PRO A 55 14.21 6.21 -17.50
C PRO A 55 13.15 5.49 -16.66
N LEU A 56 13.47 5.25 -15.38
CA LEU A 56 12.51 4.79 -14.38
C LEU A 56 11.35 5.80 -14.24
N ASN A 57 10.13 5.31 -14.05
CA ASN A 57 8.94 6.14 -13.88
C ASN A 57 8.14 5.73 -12.62
N PHE A 58 8.17 6.61 -11.62
CA PHE A 58 7.40 6.49 -10.37
C PHE A 58 6.49 7.71 -10.15
N GLU A 59 6.47 8.64 -11.10
CA GLU A 59 5.62 9.83 -11.00
C GLU A 59 4.17 9.48 -11.30
N ARG A 60 3.28 10.37 -10.87
CA ARG A 60 1.91 10.41 -11.39
C ARG A 60 1.92 11.59 -12.34
N GLU A 61 1.69 11.33 -13.62
CA GLU A 61 1.59 12.45 -14.56
C GLU A 61 0.37 13.31 -14.20
N HIS A 62 0.44 14.60 -14.56
CA HIS A 62 -0.66 15.57 -14.52
C HIS A 62 -0.86 16.26 -15.90
N SER A 63 -0.72 15.48 -16.98
CA SER A 63 -0.93 15.85 -18.38
C SER A 63 -2.43 15.94 -18.76
N PRO A 64 -2.84 16.90 -19.61
CA PRO A 64 -4.23 16.99 -20.08
C PRO A 64 -4.67 15.83 -21.00
N PHE A 65 -3.76 15.01 -21.52
CA PHE A 65 -4.07 13.83 -22.37
C PHE A 65 -4.40 12.55 -21.57
N GLU A 66 -4.40 12.66 -20.24
CA GLU A 66 -4.50 11.55 -19.28
C GLU A 66 -5.76 10.71 -19.30
N SER A 67 -6.88 11.30 -19.72
CA SER A 67 -8.15 10.58 -19.72
C SER A 67 -8.19 9.42 -20.71
N GLU A 68 -7.19 9.33 -21.60
CA GLU A 68 -7.07 8.29 -22.61
C GLU A 68 -6.19 7.11 -22.19
N LEU A 69 -5.31 7.25 -21.19
CA LEU A 69 -4.40 6.16 -20.76
C LEU A 69 -4.73 5.59 -19.38
N TYR A 70 -5.23 6.42 -18.45
CA TYR A 70 -5.57 5.92 -17.14
C TYR A 70 -6.92 5.18 -17.16
N PRO A 71 -7.03 4.03 -16.47
CA PRO A 71 -8.29 3.28 -16.38
C PRO A 71 -9.47 4.15 -15.93
N PHE A 72 -9.23 5.06 -14.99
CA PHE A 72 -10.20 6.03 -14.52
C PHE A 72 -9.50 7.19 -13.82
N ARG A 73 -10.24 8.27 -13.53
CA ARG A 73 -9.68 9.46 -12.85
C ARG A 73 -9.10 9.06 -11.50
N PHE A 74 -7.85 9.46 -11.25
CA PHE A 74 -7.19 9.19 -10.00
C PHE A 74 -7.92 9.88 -8.84
N LYS A 75 -8.36 9.08 -7.86
CA LYS A 75 -9.05 9.57 -6.67
C LYS A 75 -8.74 8.68 -5.47
N LEU A 76 -8.19 9.27 -4.42
CA LEU A 76 -8.04 8.62 -3.11
C LEU A 76 -9.38 8.66 -2.39
N GLU A 77 -10.08 7.54 -2.34
CA GLU A 77 -11.43 7.44 -1.77
C GLU A 77 -11.55 6.19 -0.89
N PRO A 78 -12.35 6.26 0.19
CA PRO A 78 -12.55 5.13 1.08
C PRO A 78 -13.24 3.96 0.36
N LEU A 79 -13.15 2.78 0.96
CA LEU A 79 -13.85 1.59 0.50
C LEU A 79 -15.35 1.86 0.38
N SER A 80 -15.89 1.71 -0.82
CA SER A 80 -17.31 1.88 -1.10
C SER A 80 -17.74 0.98 -2.25
N LYS A 81 -19.05 0.91 -2.50
CA LYS A 81 -19.57 0.23 -3.71
C LYS A 81 -19.01 0.88 -4.98
N ASP A 82 -18.90 2.21 -4.99
CA ASP A 82 -18.40 3.00 -6.11
C ASP A 82 -16.91 2.75 -6.39
N SER A 83 -16.07 2.73 -5.34
CA SER A 83 -14.63 2.48 -5.50
C SER A 83 -14.37 1.06 -6.01
N LEU A 84 -15.07 0.06 -5.46
CA LEU A 84 -14.97 -1.31 -5.92
C LEU A 84 -15.52 -1.51 -7.32
N ALA A 85 -16.60 -0.81 -7.69
CA ALA A 85 -17.13 -0.87 -9.04
C ALA A 85 -16.09 -0.39 -10.06
N LYS A 86 -15.34 0.68 -9.75
CA LYS A 86 -14.22 1.14 -10.59
C LYS A 86 -13.12 0.09 -10.72
N TYR A 87 -12.70 -0.53 -9.62
CA TYR A 87 -11.65 -1.55 -9.64
C TYR A 87 -12.08 -2.79 -10.43
N ILE A 88 -13.29 -3.30 -10.19
CA ILE A 88 -13.84 -4.42 -10.96
C ILE A 88 -13.92 -4.09 -12.45
N THR A 89 -14.37 -2.88 -12.78
CA THR A 89 -14.56 -2.50 -14.19
C THR A 89 -13.23 -2.32 -14.91
N ALA A 90 -12.20 -1.84 -14.21
CA ALA A 90 -10.86 -1.68 -14.76
C ALA A 90 -10.11 -3.01 -14.94
N GLU A 91 -10.27 -3.96 -14.02
CA GLU A 91 -9.52 -5.23 -14.02
C GLU A 91 -10.25 -6.37 -14.77
N ARG A 92 -11.53 -6.21 -15.13
CA ARG A 92 -12.26 -7.29 -15.84
C ARG A 92 -11.84 -7.38 -17.31
N PRO A 93 -11.99 -8.56 -17.94
CA PRO A 93 -11.90 -8.70 -19.39
C PRO A 93 -12.80 -7.73 -20.16
N ALA A 94 -12.29 -7.20 -21.27
CA ALA A 94 -13.03 -6.28 -22.15
C ALA A 94 -14.27 -6.93 -22.77
N GLU A 95 -14.18 -8.22 -23.09
CA GLU A 95 -15.26 -9.03 -23.66
C GLU A 95 -15.76 -10.09 -22.67
N GLN A 96 -16.93 -10.65 -22.94
CA GLN A 96 -17.53 -11.64 -22.04
C GLN A 96 -16.67 -12.91 -21.90
N GLY A 97 -16.07 -13.38 -23.00
CA GLY A 97 -15.28 -14.62 -23.02
C GLY A 97 -16.02 -15.79 -22.35
N ASP A 98 -15.32 -16.46 -21.43
CA ASP A 98 -15.83 -17.61 -20.67
C ASP A 98 -16.69 -17.24 -19.44
N ILE A 99 -16.91 -15.94 -19.19
CA ILE A 99 -17.71 -15.48 -18.05
C ILE A 99 -19.20 -15.85 -18.30
N PRO A 100 -19.88 -16.54 -17.36
CA PRO A 100 -21.29 -16.87 -17.47
C PRO A 100 -22.18 -15.64 -17.71
N SER A 101 -23.15 -15.75 -18.63
CA SER A 101 -23.99 -14.61 -19.05
C SER A 101 -24.72 -13.90 -17.90
N GLU A 102 -25.11 -14.62 -16.85
CA GLU A 102 -25.75 -14.03 -15.67
C GLU A 102 -24.78 -13.21 -14.82
N ILE A 103 -23.51 -13.62 -14.75
CA ILE A 103 -22.45 -12.84 -14.10
C ILE A 103 -22.12 -11.62 -14.97
N TRP A 104 -21.99 -11.80 -16.29
CA TRP A 104 -21.72 -10.70 -17.22
C TRP A 104 -22.76 -9.57 -17.14
N LYS A 105 -24.05 -9.90 -17.09
CA LYS A 105 -25.12 -8.91 -16.86
C LYS A 105 -24.96 -8.13 -15.55
N LYS A 106 -24.48 -8.78 -14.49
CA LYS A 106 -24.18 -8.09 -13.21
C LYS A 106 -22.98 -7.16 -13.37
N LEU A 107 -21.93 -7.59 -14.06
CA LEU A 107 -20.75 -6.75 -14.35
C LEU A 107 -21.12 -5.53 -15.18
N GLN A 108 -22.02 -5.64 -16.16
CA GLN A 108 -22.54 -4.50 -16.91
C GLN A 108 -23.25 -3.48 -16.00
N LYS A 109 -24.00 -3.94 -14.99
CA LYS A 109 -24.60 -3.04 -13.99
C LYS A 109 -23.54 -2.38 -13.11
N ILE A 110 -22.51 -3.12 -12.70
CA ILE A 110 -21.39 -2.59 -11.93
C ILE A 110 -20.61 -1.54 -12.75
N ALA A 111 -20.42 -1.77 -14.05
CA ALA A 111 -19.78 -0.81 -14.94
C ALA A 111 -20.54 0.52 -15.03
N ASN A 112 -21.87 0.50 -15.00
CA ASN A 112 -22.68 1.72 -14.95
C ASN A 112 -22.49 2.48 -13.62
N ILE A 113 -22.38 1.76 -12.50
CA ILE A 113 -22.05 2.36 -11.19
C ILE A 113 -20.66 3.00 -11.25
N ALA A 114 -19.69 2.29 -11.83
CA ALA A 114 -18.32 2.77 -11.97
C ALA A 114 -18.22 4.03 -12.84
N GLN A 115 -18.93 4.06 -13.98
CA GLN A 115 -19.01 5.21 -14.87
C GLN A 115 -19.58 6.44 -14.15
N ARG A 116 -20.67 6.27 -13.40
CA ARG A 116 -21.24 7.33 -12.57
C ARG A 116 -20.25 7.82 -11.52
N ALA A 117 -19.55 6.91 -10.85
CA ALA A 117 -18.53 7.21 -9.86
C ALA A 117 -17.24 7.85 -10.44
N ASN A 118 -17.12 7.87 -11.76
CA ASN A 118 -16.02 8.47 -12.53
C ASN A 118 -16.49 9.70 -13.32
N ASP A 119 -17.39 10.48 -12.73
CA ASP A 119 -17.93 11.74 -13.28
C ASP A 119 -18.59 11.55 -14.66
N GLY A 120 -19.25 10.40 -14.85
CA GLY A 120 -19.94 10.02 -16.09
C GLY A 120 -19.01 9.50 -17.21
N ARG A 121 -17.69 9.48 -16.99
CA ARG A 121 -16.71 9.01 -17.97
C ARG A 121 -16.57 7.49 -17.94
N PRO A 122 -16.46 6.82 -19.10
CA PRO A 122 -16.24 5.38 -19.14
C PRO A 122 -14.94 5.01 -18.41
N ILE A 123 -14.94 3.80 -17.85
CA ILE A 123 -13.75 3.18 -17.27
C ILE A 123 -13.05 2.42 -18.39
N GLN A 124 -11.74 2.60 -18.52
CA GLN A 124 -10.92 1.81 -19.42
C GLN A 124 -10.40 0.55 -18.72
N HIS A 125 -10.13 -0.47 -19.52
CA HIS A 125 -9.64 -1.76 -19.04
C HIS A 125 -8.10 -1.74 -18.98
N VAL A 126 -7.53 -2.31 -17.92
CA VAL A 126 -6.08 -2.39 -17.73
C VAL A 126 -5.43 -3.32 -18.76
N GLY A 127 -6.12 -4.38 -19.18
CA GLY A 127 -5.65 -5.34 -20.18
C GLY A 127 -5.27 -4.69 -21.50
N ALA A 128 -5.98 -3.65 -21.94
CA ALA A 128 -5.65 -2.92 -23.17
C ALA A 128 -4.23 -2.31 -23.14
N ILE A 129 -3.75 -1.90 -21.95
CA ILE A 129 -2.38 -1.39 -21.78
C ILE A 129 -1.37 -2.52 -21.95
N TYR A 130 -1.63 -3.68 -21.32
CA TYR A 130 -0.74 -4.83 -21.42
C TYR A 130 -0.76 -5.47 -22.81
N GLU A 131 -1.90 -5.50 -23.50
CA GLU A 131 -2.00 -5.87 -24.91
C GLU A 131 -1.08 -5.00 -25.77
N ARG A 132 -1.12 -3.67 -25.58
CA ARG A 132 -0.22 -2.76 -26.31
C ARG A 132 1.25 -3.00 -25.95
N LEU A 133 1.57 -3.26 -24.67
CA LEU A 133 2.94 -3.60 -24.27
C LEU A 133 3.40 -4.92 -24.89
N LEU A 134 2.53 -5.93 -24.97
CA LEU A 134 2.82 -7.21 -25.62
C LEU A 134 3.08 -7.04 -27.11
N GLU A 135 2.34 -6.18 -27.80
CA GLU A 135 2.63 -5.82 -29.20
C GLU A 135 4.00 -5.13 -29.32
N LEU A 136 4.28 -4.13 -28.48
CA LEU A 136 5.53 -3.37 -28.51
C LEU A 136 6.76 -4.25 -28.27
N PHE A 137 6.75 -5.04 -27.19
CA PHE A 137 7.87 -5.93 -26.85
C PHE A 137 7.89 -7.18 -27.74
N GLY A 138 6.76 -7.64 -28.25
CA GLY A 138 6.67 -8.82 -29.12
C GLY A 138 7.04 -8.58 -30.57
N ASN A 139 7.04 -7.34 -31.04
CA ASN A 139 7.28 -6.98 -32.43
C ASN A 139 8.66 -6.31 -32.62
N GLU A 140 9.51 -6.92 -33.45
CA GLU A 140 10.86 -6.42 -33.79
C GLU A 140 10.81 -5.09 -34.56
N ASP A 141 9.72 -4.81 -35.28
CA ASP A 141 9.55 -3.55 -36.01
C ASP A 141 9.23 -2.36 -35.08
N GLU A 142 8.69 -2.61 -33.88
CA GLU A 142 8.32 -1.57 -32.90
C GLU A 142 9.48 -1.30 -31.93
N ILE A 143 9.99 -2.33 -31.25
CA ILE A 143 11.21 -2.29 -30.44
C ILE A 143 12.19 -3.24 -31.09
N LYS A 144 13.36 -2.76 -31.53
CA LYS A 144 14.35 -3.59 -32.23
C LYS A 144 15.22 -4.35 -31.23
N ASP A 145 15.78 -5.46 -31.65
CA ASP A 145 16.69 -6.25 -30.79
C ASP A 145 17.90 -5.44 -30.29
N GLN A 146 18.40 -4.51 -31.11
CA GLN A 146 19.47 -3.58 -30.72
C GLN A 146 19.10 -2.63 -29.57
N ASP A 147 17.81 -2.47 -29.25
CA ASP A 147 17.35 -1.61 -28.17
C ASP A 147 17.39 -2.35 -26.81
N PHE A 148 17.52 -3.68 -26.80
CA PHE A 148 17.62 -4.50 -25.59
C PHE A 148 19.06 -4.50 -25.02
N LEU A 149 19.19 -4.11 -23.75
CA LEU A 149 20.45 -4.02 -23.02
C LEU A 149 20.70 -5.28 -22.16
N THR A 150 21.78 -6.00 -22.47
CA THR A 150 22.16 -7.25 -21.80
C THR A 150 22.97 -7.07 -20.51
N ASP A 151 23.36 -5.84 -20.18
CA ASP A 151 24.27 -5.49 -19.08
C ASP A 151 23.56 -4.88 -17.86
N ARG A 152 22.22 -5.02 -17.78
CA ARG A 152 21.38 -4.29 -16.81
C ARG A 152 20.83 -5.13 -15.67
N ILE A 153 21.12 -6.42 -15.62
CA ILE A 153 20.58 -7.33 -14.58
C ILE A 153 20.87 -6.84 -13.15
N ASP A 154 22.06 -6.28 -12.91
CA ASP A 154 22.47 -5.77 -11.60
C ASP A 154 21.70 -4.51 -11.14
N LEU A 155 20.94 -3.87 -12.03
CA LEU A 155 20.07 -2.73 -11.69
C LEU A 155 18.62 -3.17 -11.45
N GLN A 156 18.26 -4.38 -11.86
CA GLN A 156 16.89 -4.87 -11.77
C GLN A 156 16.53 -5.34 -10.35
N ALA A 157 15.26 -5.22 -10.03
CA ALA A 157 14.65 -5.85 -8.86
C ALA A 157 14.42 -7.34 -9.13
N THR A 158 14.68 -8.21 -8.17
CA THR A 158 14.49 -9.66 -8.35
C THR A 158 13.37 -10.20 -7.45
N TRP A 159 12.90 -11.41 -7.75
CA TRP A 159 12.06 -12.18 -6.83
C TRP A 159 12.69 -12.28 -5.44
N ASP A 160 14.01 -12.47 -5.35
CA ASP A 160 14.69 -12.61 -4.06
C ASP A 160 14.69 -11.33 -3.21
N ASP A 161 14.45 -10.19 -3.84
CA ASP A 161 14.35 -8.89 -3.18
C ASP A 161 12.92 -8.62 -2.66
N TRP A 162 11.91 -8.91 -3.48
CA TRP A 162 10.55 -8.39 -3.27
C TRP A 162 9.45 -9.45 -3.26
N GLY A 163 9.77 -10.69 -3.63
CA GLY A 163 8.81 -11.77 -3.82
C GLY A 163 8.03 -12.17 -2.57
N TYR A 164 6.78 -12.55 -2.78
CA TYR A 164 5.89 -13.13 -1.78
C TYR A 164 4.84 -14.02 -2.44
N ASP A 165 4.58 -15.16 -1.82
CA ASP A 165 3.52 -16.09 -2.19
C ASP A 165 2.57 -16.31 -0.98
N GLU A 166 1.29 -16.55 -1.22
CA GLU A 166 0.30 -16.83 -0.17
C GLU A 166 0.19 -18.34 0.13
N GLY A 167 0.82 -19.18 -0.69
CA GLY A 167 0.91 -20.62 -0.44
C GLY A 167 -0.31 -21.40 -0.82
N LEU A 168 -0.84 -21.14 -2.03
CA LEU A 168 -2.08 -21.75 -2.53
C LEU A 168 -1.97 -23.24 -2.89
N GLY A 169 -0.90 -23.92 -2.49
CA GLY A 169 -0.79 -25.38 -2.61
C GLY A 169 -0.70 -25.88 -4.05
N THR A 170 -0.20 -25.09 -4.99
CA THR A 170 0.11 -25.57 -6.33
C THR A 170 1.47 -26.27 -6.31
N ASP A 171 1.57 -27.44 -6.95
CA ASP A 171 2.82 -28.21 -7.07
C ASP A 171 3.83 -27.55 -8.05
N ASP A 172 3.45 -26.42 -8.67
CA ASP A 172 4.28 -25.64 -9.60
C ASP A 172 4.74 -24.33 -8.93
N GLU A 173 6.05 -24.20 -8.69
CA GLU A 173 6.70 -23.06 -8.02
C GLU A 173 6.68 -21.76 -8.83
N THR A 174 6.33 -21.83 -10.13
CA THR A 174 6.25 -20.65 -11.00
C THR A 174 4.85 -20.04 -11.08
N GLU A 175 3.79 -20.81 -10.81
CA GLU A 175 2.40 -20.34 -10.98
C GLU A 175 1.78 -19.72 -9.71
N SER A 176 2.28 -20.00 -8.50
CA SER A 176 1.69 -19.48 -7.25
C SER A 176 2.15 -18.08 -6.83
N ARG A 177 3.07 -17.43 -7.57
CA ARG A 177 3.70 -16.16 -7.17
C ARG A 177 2.70 -15.00 -7.11
N ARG A 178 2.08 -14.77 -5.95
CA ARG A 178 1.16 -13.65 -5.73
C ARG A 178 1.80 -12.28 -6.02
N VAL A 179 2.95 -11.99 -5.42
CA VAL A 179 3.70 -10.74 -5.69
C VAL A 179 4.77 -11.04 -6.74
N TYR A 180 4.36 -11.03 -8.00
CA TYR A 180 5.26 -11.34 -9.12
C TYR A 180 6.29 -10.23 -9.36
N VAL A 181 7.57 -10.57 -9.25
CA VAL A 181 8.71 -9.72 -9.64
C VAL A 181 9.65 -10.55 -10.47
N ASP A 182 9.90 -10.12 -11.70
CA ASP A 182 10.80 -10.81 -12.61
C ASP A 182 11.95 -9.93 -13.07
N ALA A 183 13.09 -10.58 -13.33
CA ALA A 183 14.29 -9.95 -13.82
C ALA A 183 14.77 -10.67 -15.08
N PHE A 184 15.27 -9.91 -16.04
CA PHE A 184 15.59 -10.38 -17.39
C PHE A 184 17.09 -10.58 -17.53
N GLU A 185 17.55 -11.82 -17.31
CA GLU A 185 18.94 -12.23 -17.52
C GLU A 185 19.09 -12.89 -18.89
N GLY A 186 20.05 -12.43 -19.69
CA GLY A 186 20.28 -12.98 -21.01
C GLY A 186 21.45 -12.30 -21.71
N SER A 187 22.17 -13.08 -22.50
CA SER A 187 23.30 -12.59 -23.30
C SER A 187 22.89 -12.16 -24.72
N HIS A 188 21.64 -12.42 -25.13
CA HIS A 188 21.13 -12.16 -26.48
C HIS A 188 19.76 -11.44 -26.40
N PRO A 189 19.52 -10.41 -27.23
CA PRO A 189 18.24 -9.69 -27.30
C PRO A 189 17.01 -10.59 -27.46
N ASP A 190 17.06 -11.60 -28.32
CA ASP A 190 15.94 -12.51 -28.58
C ASP A 190 15.46 -13.21 -27.29
N THR A 191 16.40 -13.61 -26.43
CA THR A 191 16.10 -14.21 -25.13
C THR A 191 15.44 -13.20 -24.21
N LEU A 192 16.00 -11.99 -24.14
CA LEU A 192 15.45 -10.92 -23.31
C LEU A 192 14.04 -10.52 -23.74
N ARG A 193 13.78 -10.48 -25.05
CA ARG A 193 12.46 -10.25 -25.63
C ARG A 193 11.47 -11.33 -25.21
N GLN A 194 11.86 -12.60 -25.33
CA GLN A 194 11.00 -13.73 -24.97
C GLN A 194 10.64 -13.69 -23.47
N GLU A 195 11.60 -13.43 -22.59
CA GLU A 195 11.34 -13.32 -21.15
C GLU A 195 10.50 -12.06 -20.82
N ALA A 196 10.73 -10.92 -21.48
CA ALA A 196 9.91 -9.73 -21.33
C ALA A 196 8.44 -9.97 -21.72
N VAL A 197 8.21 -10.60 -22.87
CA VAL A 197 6.86 -10.96 -23.33
C VAL A 197 6.20 -11.97 -22.38
N LYS A 198 6.96 -12.94 -21.87
CA LYS A 198 6.46 -13.92 -20.89
C LYS A 198 6.04 -13.23 -19.58
N ALA A 199 6.85 -12.31 -19.06
CA ALA A 199 6.52 -11.57 -17.85
C ALA A 199 5.28 -10.70 -18.03
N LEU A 200 5.13 -10.04 -19.17
CA LEU A 200 3.93 -9.25 -19.50
C LEU A 200 2.66 -10.12 -19.57
N LYS A 201 2.76 -11.34 -20.12
CA LYS A 201 1.63 -12.29 -20.13
C LYS A 201 1.20 -12.70 -18.73
N ILE A 202 2.15 -13.02 -17.86
CA ILE A 202 1.88 -13.40 -16.47
C ILE A 202 1.17 -12.26 -15.73
N ILE A 203 1.64 -11.01 -15.89
CA ILE A 203 1.02 -9.84 -15.25
C ILE A 203 -0.40 -9.62 -15.79
N ALA A 204 -0.60 -9.72 -17.10
CA ALA A 204 -1.92 -9.57 -17.72
C ALA A 204 -2.90 -10.65 -17.23
N GLU A 205 -2.45 -11.90 -17.12
CA GLU A 205 -3.24 -13.02 -16.59
C GLU A 205 -3.60 -12.83 -15.11
N GLN A 206 -2.67 -12.34 -14.28
CA GLN A 206 -2.96 -12.02 -12.87
C GLN A 206 -4.03 -10.92 -12.73
N GLY A 207 -4.06 -9.94 -13.64
CA GLY A 207 -5.07 -8.89 -13.68
C GLY A 207 -6.46 -9.41 -14.06
N GLU A 208 -6.60 -9.94 -15.27
CA GLU A 208 -7.91 -10.19 -15.91
C GLU A 208 -8.33 -11.66 -16.02
N GLY A 209 -7.45 -12.62 -15.70
CA GLY A 209 -7.69 -14.04 -15.93
C GLY A 209 -8.98 -14.56 -15.25
N TYR A 210 -9.94 -15.08 -16.01
CA TYR A 210 -11.16 -15.66 -15.44
C TYR A 210 -11.08 -17.20 -15.43
N GLY A 211 -11.37 -17.81 -14.27
CA GLY A 211 -11.35 -19.28 -14.15
C GLY A 211 -9.97 -19.91 -14.34
N SER A 212 -8.90 -19.12 -14.15
CA SER A 212 -7.53 -19.62 -14.18
C SER A 212 -7.19 -20.43 -12.91
N THR A 213 -6.03 -21.06 -12.85
CA THR A 213 -5.59 -21.83 -11.68
C THR A 213 -5.38 -20.96 -10.43
N VAL A 214 -5.18 -19.65 -10.61
CA VAL A 214 -5.02 -18.66 -9.54
C VAL A 214 -6.06 -17.54 -9.72
N ASP A 215 -6.85 -17.24 -8.68
CA ASP A 215 -7.86 -16.16 -8.75
C ASP A 215 -7.23 -14.82 -9.18
N SER A 216 -7.76 -14.21 -10.25
CA SER A 216 -7.27 -12.91 -10.75
C SER A 216 -7.64 -11.75 -9.84
N HIS A 217 -7.13 -10.56 -10.17
CA HIS A 217 -7.51 -9.31 -9.50
C HIS A 217 -9.00 -9.05 -9.70
N PHE A 218 -9.51 -9.21 -10.92
CA PHE A 218 -10.94 -9.11 -11.23
C PHE A 218 -11.81 -9.99 -10.33
N GLU A 219 -11.54 -11.29 -10.27
CA GLU A 219 -12.35 -12.24 -9.49
C GLU A 219 -12.34 -11.89 -8.00
N ARG A 220 -11.19 -11.49 -7.46
CA ARG A 220 -11.05 -11.10 -6.06
C ARG A 220 -11.74 -9.78 -5.74
N PHE A 221 -11.67 -8.78 -6.61
CA PHE A 221 -12.44 -7.56 -6.44
C PHE A 221 -13.94 -7.82 -6.50
N PHE A 222 -14.40 -8.71 -7.41
CA PHE A 222 -15.80 -9.07 -7.51
C PHE A 222 -16.31 -9.80 -6.26
N GLN A 223 -15.53 -10.75 -5.73
CA GLN A 223 -15.82 -11.41 -4.44
C GLN A 223 -15.88 -10.38 -3.30
N LEU A 224 -14.92 -9.45 -3.26
CA LEU A 224 -14.87 -8.41 -2.23
C LEU A 224 -16.08 -7.48 -2.29
N TYR A 225 -16.55 -7.12 -3.49
CA TYR A 225 -17.78 -6.35 -3.68
C TYR A 225 -19.01 -7.07 -3.14
N GLN A 226 -19.11 -8.38 -3.36
CA GLN A 226 -20.21 -9.18 -2.81
C GLN A 226 -20.17 -9.22 -1.27
N ASP A 227 -18.99 -9.50 -0.69
CA ASP A 227 -18.80 -9.57 0.76
C ASP A 227 -19.07 -8.21 1.43
N PHE A 228 -18.60 -7.12 0.82
CA PHE A 228 -18.85 -5.76 1.29
C PHE A 228 -20.34 -5.41 1.23
N CYS A 229 -21.03 -5.72 0.12
CA CYS A 229 -22.47 -5.50 0.00
C CYS A 229 -23.26 -6.30 1.04
N LYS A 230 -22.84 -7.54 1.32
CA LYS A 230 -23.47 -8.39 2.34
C LYS A 230 -23.32 -7.80 3.74
N LEU A 231 -22.11 -7.40 4.13
CA LEU A 231 -21.85 -6.75 5.42
C LEU A 231 -22.65 -5.45 5.57
N LYS A 232 -22.71 -4.63 4.51
CA LYS A 232 -23.52 -3.40 4.51
C LYS A 232 -25.02 -3.71 4.65
N GLY A 233 -25.53 -4.74 3.98
CA GLY A 233 -26.92 -5.18 4.09
C GLY A 233 -27.29 -5.72 5.48
N GLU A 234 -26.30 -6.19 6.24
CA GLU A 234 -26.44 -6.59 7.65
C GLU A 234 -26.33 -5.40 8.63
N GLY A 235 -26.13 -4.17 8.12
CA GLY A 235 -25.98 -2.97 8.95
C GLY A 235 -24.60 -2.83 9.62
N VAL A 236 -23.59 -3.58 9.18
CA VAL A 236 -22.23 -3.50 9.74
C VAL A 236 -21.53 -2.24 9.22
N GLU A 237 -21.04 -1.40 10.14
CA GLU A 237 -20.14 -0.30 9.79
C GLU A 237 -18.73 -0.84 9.52
N CYS A 238 -18.37 -1.00 8.24
CA CYS A 238 -17.07 -1.56 7.86
C CYS A 238 -15.97 -0.53 7.61
N VAL A 239 -16.30 0.76 7.50
CA VAL A 239 -15.41 1.79 6.94
C VAL A 239 -15.42 3.05 7.82
N TRP A 240 -14.25 3.60 8.10
CA TRP A 240 -14.08 4.90 8.74
C TRP A 240 -14.59 6.03 7.83
N PRO A 241 -15.10 7.16 8.37
CA PRO A 241 -15.54 8.31 7.57
C PRO A 241 -14.36 9.14 7.02
N VAL A 242 -13.43 8.49 6.34
CA VAL A 242 -12.19 9.10 5.85
C VAL A 242 -12.50 10.07 4.71
N ALA A 243 -11.84 11.22 4.69
CA ALA A 243 -11.92 12.18 3.61
C ALA A 243 -11.59 11.57 2.23
N THR A 244 -11.98 12.26 1.17
CA THR A 244 -11.56 11.95 -0.21
C THR A 244 -10.46 12.93 -0.61
N ASN A 245 -9.41 12.45 -1.30
CA ASN A 245 -8.24 13.23 -1.71
C ASN A 245 -7.66 14.10 -0.57
N PRO A 246 -7.33 13.51 0.59
CA PRO A 246 -6.81 14.28 1.71
C PRO A 246 -5.49 14.98 1.33
N SER A 247 -5.34 16.24 1.75
CA SER A 247 -4.18 17.06 1.40
C SER A 247 -3.70 17.87 2.60
N THR A 248 -2.38 17.95 2.77
CA THR A 248 -1.73 18.86 3.73
C THR A 248 -1.53 20.26 3.16
N VAL A 249 -1.73 20.45 1.85
CA VAL A 249 -1.57 21.74 1.17
C VAL A 249 -2.88 22.53 1.30
N PRO A 250 -2.83 23.78 1.80
CA PRO A 250 -4.01 24.62 1.89
C PRO A 250 -4.57 24.89 0.48
N PRO A 251 -5.90 25.01 0.35
CA PRO A 251 -6.52 25.34 -0.94
C PRO A 251 -6.05 26.70 -1.42
N ARG A 252 -5.99 26.87 -2.75
CA ARG A 252 -5.59 28.14 -3.35
C ARG A 252 -6.64 29.23 -3.07
N PRO A 253 -6.23 30.46 -2.72
CA PRO A 253 -7.16 31.58 -2.66
C PRO A 253 -7.77 31.82 -4.04
N VAL A 254 -9.10 31.88 -4.12
CA VAL A 254 -9.81 32.11 -5.38
C VAL A 254 -10.13 33.60 -5.50
N PRO A 255 -9.68 34.32 -6.54
CA PRO A 255 -10.35 35.54 -6.97
C PRO A 255 -11.75 35.14 -7.47
N TYR A 256 -12.80 35.76 -6.92
CA TYR A 256 -14.22 35.37 -7.00
C TYR A 256 -14.86 35.29 -8.41
N ASP A 257 -14.09 35.26 -9.49
CA ASP A 257 -14.58 35.65 -10.81
C ASP A 257 -14.76 34.44 -11.77
N GLY A 258 -14.35 33.23 -11.37
CA GLY A 258 -14.41 32.01 -12.19
C GLY A 258 -15.13 30.84 -11.52
N LEU A 259 -16.15 30.29 -12.20
CA LEU A 259 -16.91 29.13 -11.71
C LEU A 259 -16.05 27.86 -11.62
N GLU A 260 -15.23 27.59 -12.63
CA GLU A 260 -14.35 26.42 -12.68
C GLU A 260 -13.31 26.48 -11.55
N GLU A 261 -12.73 27.66 -11.32
CA GLU A 261 -11.84 27.92 -10.19
C GLU A 261 -12.54 27.72 -8.84
N SER A 262 -13.80 28.13 -8.71
CA SER A 262 -14.59 27.98 -7.48
C SER A 262 -14.90 26.51 -7.19
N ILE A 263 -15.30 25.73 -8.20
CA ILE A 263 -15.49 24.27 -8.08
C ILE A 263 -14.17 23.59 -7.71
N ARG A 264 -13.06 23.93 -8.37
CA ARG A 264 -11.74 23.38 -8.05
C ARG A 264 -11.34 23.68 -6.61
N ALA A 265 -11.54 24.90 -6.13
CA ALA A 265 -11.23 25.27 -4.76
C ALA A 265 -12.12 24.55 -3.74
N ALA A 266 -13.39 24.29 -4.06
CA ALA A 266 -14.27 23.49 -3.21
C ALA A 266 -13.76 22.04 -3.08
N PHE A 267 -13.28 21.42 -4.17
CA PHE A 267 -12.60 20.11 -4.12
C PHE A 267 -11.35 20.15 -3.24
N GLU A 268 -10.49 21.16 -3.41
CA GLU A 268 -9.26 21.33 -2.60
C GLU A 268 -9.60 21.51 -1.10
N GLU A 269 -10.58 22.35 -0.76
CA GLU A 269 -11.03 22.58 0.61
C GLU A 269 -11.63 21.32 1.24
N ARG A 270 -12.37 20.51 0.48
CA ARG A 270 -12.98 19.26 0.98
C ARG A 270 -11.92 18.25 1.44
N GLY A 271 -10.81 18.14 0.72
CA GLY A 271 -9.69 17.26 1.08
C GLY A 271 -8.70 17.87 2.08
N TYR A 272 -8.74 19.19 2.28
CA TYR A 272 -7.74 19.86 3.10
C TYR A 272 -7.81 19.47 4.58
N ILE A 273 -6.70 18.92 5.09
CA ILE A 273 -6.50 18.54 6.49
C ILE A 273 -6.26 19.80 7.32
N ALA A 274 -7.35 20.45 7.73
CA ALA A 274 -7.30 21.69 8.48
C ALA A 274 -6.93 21.48 9.96
N ASN A 275 -7.20 20.30 10.54
CA ASN A 275 -6.83 19.99 11.92
C ASN A 275 -5.29 20.00 12.09
N PRO A 276 -4.70 20.83 12.97
CA PRO A 276 -3.25 20.92 13.09
C PRO A 276 -2.56 19.62 13.51
N ARG A 277 -3.18 18.84 14.42
CA ARG A 277 -2.64 17.54 14.86
C ARG A 277 -2.65 16.55 13.70
N ALA A 278 -3.79 16.39 13.01
CA ALA A 278 -3.89 15.51 11.85
C ALA A 278 -2.95 15.93 10.71
N ARG A 279 -2.74 17.23 10.53
CA ARG A 279 -1.85 17.76 9.50
C ARG A 279 -0.38 17.43 9.76
N ASN A 280 0.07 17.45 11.02
CA ASN A 280 1.42 16.99 11.38
C ASN A 280 1.64 15.52 11.01
N TRP A 281 0.67 14.65 11.33
CA TRP A 281 0.71 13.25 10.88
C TRP A 281 0.67 13.12 9.35
N GLY A 282 -0.09 13.98 8.66
CA GLY A 282 -0.09 14.04 7.20
C GLY A 282 1.25 14.47 6.59
N HIS A 283 1.93 15.44 7.21
CA HIS A 283 3.29 15.84 6.80
C HIS A 283 4.28 14.72 7.05
N LEU A 284 4.20 14.04 8.20
CA LEU A 284 5.01 12.87 8.50
C LEU A 284 4.79 11.78 7.45
N PHE A 285 3.52 11.45 7.13
CA PHE A 285 3.17 10.49 6.08
C PHE A 285 3.82 10.84 4.74
N ASN A 286 3.74 12.10 4.30
CA ASN A 286 4.33 12.55 3.04
C ASN A 286 5.86 12.44 3.05
N LEU A 287 6.53 12.74 4.16
CA LEU A 287 7.99 12.55 4.29
C LEU A 287 8.36 11.07 4.17
N ARG A 288 7.63 10.18 4.87
CA ARG A 288 7.84 8.72 4.79
C ARG A 288 7.55 8.17 3.40
N TYR A 289 6.51 8.67 2.74
CA TYR A 289 6.15 8.25 1.39
C TYR A 289 7.20 8.69 0.36
N ARG A 290 7.75 9.91 0.51
CA ARG A 290 8.90 10.37 -0.26
C ARG A 290 10.11 9.47 -0.06
N LEU A 291 10.44 9.11 1.18
CA LEU A 291 11.54 8.17 1.47
C LEU A 291 11.33 6.83 0.78
N LEU A 292 10.13 6.24 0.87
CA LEU A 292 9.80 4.98 0.20
C LEU A 292 10.09 5.05 -1.30
N LEU A 293 9.52 6.03 -2.00
CA LEU A 293 9.71 6.17 -3.45
C LEU A 293 11.18 6.41 -3.79
N ALA A 294 11.86 7.27 -3.04
CA ALA A 294 13.26 7.58 -3.24
C ALA A 294 14.18 6.37 -2.99
N PHE A 295 13.86 5.51 -2.01
CA PHE A 295 14.60 4.27 -1.76
C PHE A 295 14.39 3.25 -2.87
N LEU A 296 13.17 3.10 -3.39
CA LEU A 296 12.89 2.22 -4.53
C LEU A 296 13.67 2.67 -5.78
N ILE A 297 13.61 3.96 -6.13
CA ILE A 297 14.36 4.52 -7.27
C ILE A 297 15.86 4.35 -7.05
N HIS A 298 16.35 4.62 -5.84
CA HIS A 298 17.78 4.49 -5.57
C HIS A 298 18.24 3.03 -5.63
N PHE A 299 17.44 2.08 -5.14
CA PHE A 299 17.72 0.66 -5.19
C PHE A 299 17.93 0.19 -6.64
N LEU A 300 17.02 0.59 -7.54
CA LEU A 300 17.09 0.29 -8.97
C LEU A 300 18.22 1.05 -9.72
N ARG A 301 18.86 2.03 -9.09
CA ARG A 301 20.02 2.76 -9.63
C ARG A 301 21.34 2.39 -8.97
N THR A 302 21.37 1.38 -8.11
CA THR A 302 22.55 1.00 -7.31
C THR A 302 22.93 -0.43 -7.64
N THR A 303 24.11 -0.69 -8.20
CA THR A 303 24.55 -2.06 -8.50
C THR A 303 25.12 -2.78 -7.27
N GLY A 304 25.33 -4.08 -7.38
CA GLY A 304 26.01 -4.89 -6.37
C GLY A 304 25.07 -5.74 -5.50
N ARG A 305 25.66 -6.54 -4.62
CA ARG A 305 24.91 -7.46 -3.74
C ARG A 305 24.25 -6.70 -2.61
N ARG A 306 23.20 -7.28 -2.02
CA ARG A 306 22.54 -6.78 -0.80
C ARG A 306 23.34 -7.03 0.47
N TYR A 307 24.13 -8.10 0.47
CA TYR A 307 24.87 -8.55 1.64
C TYR A 307 26.32 -8.84 1.27
N ILE A 308 27.22 -8.61 2.23
CA ILE A 308 28.65 -8.92 2.09
C ILE A 308 28.82 -10.44 2.07
N SER A 309 29.50 -10.97 1.04
CA SER A 309 29.57 -12.41 0.79
C SER A 309 30.55 -13.18 1.68
N SER A 310 31.59 -12.52 2.19
CA SER A 310 32.70 -13.18 2.88
C SER A 310 33.47 -12.22 3.78
N GLY A 311 34.34 -12.77 4.63
CA GLY A 311 35.14 -12.00 5.59
C GLY A 311 34.43 -11.76 6.93
N PRO A 312 35.00 -10.91 7.81
CA PRO A 312 34.47 -10.68 9.16
C PRO A 312 33.07 -10.04 9.16
N ASP A 313 32.73 -9.30 8.12
CA ASP A 313 31.45 -8.60 7.97
C ASP A 313 30.43 -9.41 7.13
N LYS A 314 30.70 -10.70 6.87
CA LYS A 314 29.83 -11.58 6.06
C LYS A 314 28.37 -11.54 6.54
N GLY A 315 27.44 -11.36 5.61
CA GLY A 315 26.00 -11.22 5.88
C GLY A 315 25.55 -9.83 6.33
N ASP A 316 26.46 -8.88 6.54
CA ASP A 316 26.11 -7.48 6.77
C ASP A 316 25.52 -6.84 5.52
N ARG A 317 24.67 -5.84 5.73
CA ARG A 317 24.00 -5.09 4.67
C ARG A 317 25.02 -4.23 3.93
N THR A 318 24.98 -4.28 2.62
CA THR A 318 25.59 -3.26 1.76
C THR A 318 24.67 -2.03 1.70
N PRO A 319 25.08 -0.91 1.06
CA PRO A 319 24.19 0.21 0.81
C PRO A 319 22.90 -0.20 0.05
N ARG A 320 22.99 -1.10 -0.93
CA ARG A 320 21.83 -1.67 -1.63
C ARG A 320 20.92 -2.47 -0.68
N GLY A 321 21.51 -3.24 0.24
CA GLY A 321 20.77 -3.97 1.27
C GLY A 321 20.01 -3.05 2.22
N PHE A 322 20.59 -1.91 2.61
CA PHE A 322 19.89 -0.90 3.43
C PHE A 322 18.72 -0.24 2.70
N LEU A 323 18.84 0.06 1.41
CA LEU A 323 17.72 0.61 0.62
C LEU A 323 16.54 -0.37 0.60
N LEU A 324 16.80 -1.66 0.46
CA LEU A 324 15.75 -2.69 0.52
C LEU A 324 15.08 -2.74 1.89
N LEU A 325 15.90 -2.81 2.96
CA LEU A 325 15.39 -2.81 4.34
C LEU A 325 14.50 -1.59 4.58
N TRP A 326 15.02 -0.40 4.30
CA TRP A 326 14.32 0.84 4.58
C TRP A 326 13.06 1.02 3.74
N ALA A 327 13.02 0.52 2.50
CA ALA A 327 11.79 0.50 1.71
C ALA A 327 10.69 -0.32 2.42
N PHE A 328 11.00 -1.51 2.94
CA PHE A 328 10.02 -2.29 3.71
C PHE A 328 9.66 -1.63 5.04
N ASP A 329 10.61 -1.00 5.72
CA ASP A 329 10.33 -0.20 6.92
C ASP A 329 9.30 0.89 6.61
N GLU A 330 9.49 1.65 5.53
CA GLU A 330 8.54 2.70 5.14
C GLU A 330 7.16 2.15 4.80
N MET A 331 7.04 0.99 4.16
CA MET A 331 5.73 0.35 3.93
C MET A 331 4.99 0.08 5.26
N ARG A 332 5.72 -0.32 6.31
CA ARG A 332 5.15 -0.55 7.65
C ARG A 332 4.83 0.75 8.38
N HIS A 333 5.73 1.75 8.34
CA HIS A 333 5.49 3.06 8.94
C HIS A 333 4.27 3.75 8.32
N LEU A 334 4.15 3.74 6.98
CA LEU A 334 3.02 4.34 6.27
C LEU A 334 1.69 3.71 6.69
N LYS A 335 1.64 2.38 6.85
CA LYS A 335 0.46 1.70 7.37
C LYS A 335 0.07 2.22 8.76
N LYS A 336 1.01 2.27 9.70
CA LYS A 336 0.77 2.71 11.08
C LYS A 336 0.30 4.16 11.12
N ILE A 337 0.96 5.05 10.39
CA ILE A 337 0.57 6.46 10.27
C ILE A 337 -0.83 6.57 9.66
N ALA A 338 -1.15 5.80 8.61
CA ALA A 338 -2.48 5.79 8.03
C ALA A 338 -3.55 5.36 9.05
N GLN A 339 -3.30 4.32 9.84
CA GLN A 339 -4.21 3.87 10.91
C GLN A 339 -4.45 4.97 11.95
N LYS A 340 -3.42 5.74 12.31
CA LYS A 340 -3.60 6.93 13.16
C LYS A 340 -4.47 7.99 12.49
N MET A 341 -4.15 8.36 11.25
CA MET A 341 -4.81 9.45 10.53
C MET A 341 -6.31 9.24 10.32
N VAL A 342 -6.74 8.02 9.99
CA VAL A 342 -8.17 7.71 9.74
C VAL A 342 -9.07 7.87 10.97
N ARG A 343 -8.49 8.12 12.15
CA ARG A 343 -9.16 8.40 13.43
C ARG A 343 -8.96 9.82 13.94
N LEU A 344 -8.22 10.66 13.21
CA LEU A 344 -8.07 12.07 13.54
C LEU A 344 -9.10 12.90 12.77
N PRO A 345 -9.74 13.92 13.38
CA PRO A 345 -10.64 14.82 12.66
C PRO A 345 -9.95 15.48 11.46
N LEU A 346 -10.66 15.62 10.33
CA LEU A 346 -10.15 16.33 9.17
C LEU A 346 -10.00 17.83 9.46
N LYS A 347 -11.02 18.40 10.11
CA LYS A 347 -11.11 19.83 10.46
C LYS A 347 -10.85 20.02 11.96
N SER A 348 -10.64 21.27 12.38
CA SER A 348 -10.39 21.58 13.80
C SER A 348 -11.51 21.08 14.70
N ASP A 349 -12.75 21.25 14.25
CA ASP A 349 -13.94 20.64 14.86
C ASP A 349 -14.32 19.36 14.10
N TYR A 350 -14.68 18.31 14.84
CA TYR A 350 -15.13 17.06 14.23
C TYR A 350 -16.53 17.21 13.64
N ASN A 351 -16.61 17.21 12.31
CA ASN A 351 -17.85 17.30 11.54
C ASN A 351 -18.33 15.94 11.00
N GLY A 352 -17.87 14.84 11.60
CA GLY A 352 -18.17 13.50 11.12
C GLY A 352 -17.22 12.98 10.03
N VAL A 353 -16.19 13.74 9.64
CA VAL A 353 -15.15 13.33 8.67
C VAL A 353 -13.78 13.30 9.33
N THR A 354 -13.02 12.23 9.07
CA THR A 354 -11.64 12.09 9.51
C THR A 354 -10.64 12.39 8.40
N ALA A 355 -9.42 12.75 8.80
CA ALA A 355 -8.29 12.83 7.90
C ALA A 355 -7.98 11.45 7.30
N GLY A 356 -7.17 11.43 6.25
CA GLY A 356 -6.70 10.20 5.63
C GLY A 356 -5.27 10.37 5.12
N PRO A 357 -4.59 9.26 4.76
CA PRO A 357 -3.23 9.30 4.25
C PRO A 357 -3.16 10.08 2.93
N PRO A 358 -2.43 11.20 2.87
CA PRO A 358 -2.46 12.12 1.73
C PRO A 358 -1.80 11.58 0.46
N PHE A 359 -0.80 10.69 0.59
CA PHE A 359 -0.03 10.16 -0.55
C PHE A 359 0.41 11.24 -1.55
N GLN A 360 0.73 12.45 -1.06
CA GLN A 360 1.15 13.55 -1.93
C GLN A 360 2.56 13.25 -2.44
N LEU A 361 2.75 13.42 -3.74
CA LEU A 361 4.08 13.32 -4.31
C LEU A 361 4.92 14.54 -3.88
N PRO A 362 6.23 14.35 -3.68
CA PRO A 362 7.14 15.47 -3.53
C PRO A 362 7.16 16.31 -4.81
N TYR A 363 7.72 17.53 -4.72
CA TYR A 363 7.89 18.41 -5.87
C TYR A 363 8.67 17.74 -7.03
N THR A 364 9.60 16.84 -6.71
CA THR A 364 10.32 16.01 -7.68
C THR A 364 10.68 14.68 -7.04
N LEU A 365 10.64 13.61 -7.84
CA LEU A 365 11.21 12.30 -7.50
C LEU A 365 12.60 12.08 -8.08
N ASP A 366 13.13 13.06 -8.84
CA ASP A 366 14.46 12.95 -9.41
C ASP A 366 15.51 12.90 -8.30
N LEU A 367 16.34 11.86 -8.38
CA LEU A 367 17.53 11.73 -7.57
C LEU A 367 18.73 12.25 -8.34
N ALA A 368 19.68 12.82 -7.60
CA ALA A 368 20.96 13.27 -8.16
C ALA A 368 21.69 12.15 -8.90
N ASP A 369 22.45 12.52 -9.93
CA ASP A 369 23.21 11.54 -10.72
C ASP A 369 24.31 10.88 -9.90
N ASN A 370 25.03 11.67 -9.08
CA ASN A 370 26.11 11.19 -8.23
C ASN A 370 25.56 10.44 -7.01
N GLU A 371 26.11 9.26 -6.74
CA GLU A 371 25.68 8.40 -5.62
C GLU A 371 25.71 9.12 -4.26
N ARG A 372 26.76 9.87 -3.95
CA ARG A 372 26.88 10.60 -2.67
C ARG A 372 25.77 11.63 -2.49
N ASP A 373 25.39 12.29 -3.58
CA ASP A 373 24.33 13.30 -3.56
C ASP A 373 22.95 12.66 -3.42
N ARG A 374 22.73 11.44 -3.93
CA ARG A 374 21.50 10.67 -3.64
C ARG A 374 21.35 10.38 -2.16
N TRP A 375 22.43 9.94 -1.51
CA TRP A 375 22.44 9.72 -0.05
C TRP A 375 22.15 10.99 0.73
N ARG A 376 22.66 12.13 0.27
CA ARG A 376 22.37 13.44 0.89
C ARG A 376 20.91 13.85 0.77
N VAL A 377 20.25 13.58 -0.36
CA VAL A 377 18.80 13.80 -0.49
C VAL A 377 18.01 12.95 0.53
N HIS A 378 18.40 11.69 0.73
CA HIS A 378 17.76 10.85 1.76
C HIS A 378 18.00 11.40 3.17
N LEU A 379 19.23 11.86 3.46
CA LEU A 379 19.60 12.46 4.75
C LEU A 379 18.74 13.68 5.06
N ASP A 380 18.55 14.58 4.10
CA ASP A 380 17.75 15.80 4.29
C ASP A 380 16.29 15.47 4.66
N VAL A 381 15.72 14.43 4.03
CA VAL A 381 14.33 14.02 4.32
C VAL A 381 14.23 13.31 5.68
N VAL A 382 15.21 12.50 6.07
CA VAL A 382 15.28 11.89 7.41
C VAL A 382 15.43 12.96 8.50
N GLN A 383 16.25 13.98 8.28
CA GLN A 383 16.40 15.10 9.22
C GLN A 383 15.11 15.93 9.35
N ALA A 384 14.39 16.15 8.24
CA ALA A 384 13.08 16.78 8.28
C ALA A 384 12.05 15.94 9.06
N SER A 385 12.09 14.60 8.90
CA SER A 385 11.28 13.65 9.67
C SER A 385 11.58 13.75 11.16
N LEU A 386 12.86 13.69 11.54
CA LEU A 386 13.32 13.82 12.94
C LEU A 386 12.85 15.13 13.57
N CYS A 387 13.05 16.26 12.90
CA CYS A 387 12.63 17.57 13.41
C CYS A 387 11.10 17.64 13.63
N LEU A 388 10.31 17.03 12.74
CA LEU A 388 8.86 16.97 12.89
C LEU A 388 8.44 16.06 14.05
N VAL A 389 9.03 14.87 14.15
CA VAL A 389 8.76 13.91 15.22
C VAL A 389 9.14 14.49 16.59
N GLU A 390 10.31 15.13 16.70
CA GLU A 390 10.76 15.83 17.91
C GLU A 390 9.75 16.88 18.36
N LYS A 391 9.23 17.68 17.42
CA LYS A 391 8.20 18.68 17.71
C LYS A 391 6.89 18.04 18.18
N MET A 392 6.48 16.94 17.56
CA MET A 392 5.27 16.20 17.95
C MET A 392 5.40 15.60 19.35
N LEU A 393 6.61 15.14 19.72
CA LEU A 393 6.93 14.60 21.04
C LEU A 393 7.05 15.69 22.13
N GLN A 394 7.43 16.92 21.78
CA GLN A 394 7.58 18.04 22.73
C GLN A 394 6.27 18.76 23.04
N ASP A 395 5.49 19.14 22.01
CA ASP A 395 4.46 20.19 22.11
C ASP A 395 3.05 19.74 21.66
N GLY A 396 2.70 18.46 21.82
CA GLY A 396 1.47 17.92 21.23
C GLY A 396 0.66 16.95 22.08
N SER A 397 -0.54 16.64 21.59
CA SER A 397 -1.38 15.55 22.10
C SER A 397 -0.77 14.15 21.88
N ASP A 398 0.32 14.06 21.12
CA ASP A 398 1.04 12.82 20.79
C ASP A 398 2.41 12.74 21.49
N LYS A 399 2.63 13.52 22.56
CA LYS A 399 3.89 13.57 23.33
C LYS A 399 4.38 12.25 23.93
N GLU A 400 3.45 11.32 24.15
CA GLU A 400 3.66 9.99 24.74
C GLU A 400 3.26 8.90 23.73
N ASP A 401 3.33 9.20 22.43
CA ASP A 401 3.04 8.24 21.37
C ASP A 401 4.26 7.31 21.17
N PRO A 402 4.13 6.02 21.49
CA PRO A 402 5.28 5.10 21.51
C PRO A 402 5.82 4.82 20.10
N PHE A 403 4.97 4.88 19.07
CA PHE A 403 5.43 4.74 17.68
C PHE A 403 6.34 5.90 17.29
N LEU A 404 6.02 7.13 17.71
CA LEU A 404 6.89 8.29 17.44
C LEU A 404 8.25 8.17 18.14
N GLU A 405 8.30 7.64 19.36
CA GLU A 405 9.56 7.39 20.08
C GLU A 405 10.43 6.34 19.37
N ASP A 406 9.83 5.25 18.91
CA ASP A 406 10.54 4.19 18.18
C ASP A 406 11.00 4.69 16.80
N LEU A 407 10.15 5.44 16.09
CA LEU A 407 10.48 6.06 14.81
C LEU A 407 11.65 7.06 14.95
N GLN A 408 11.67 7.86 16.02
CA GLN A 408 12.78 8.77 16.32
C GLN A 408 14.10 8.01 16.49
N LYS A 409 14.11 6.94 17.29
CA LYS A 409 15.32 6.11 17.50
C LYS A 409 15.81 5.47 16.20
N SER A 410 14.87 4.95 15.41
CA SER A 410 15.14 4.35 14.10
C SER A 410 15.77 5.37 13.13
N ASP A 411 15.17 6.55 13.02
CA ASP A 411 15.64 7.62 12.15
C ASP A 411 17.00 8.18 12.61
N GLN A 412 17.30 8.24 13.91
CA GLN A 412 18.63 8.62 14.41
C GLN A 412 19.72 7.61 13.99
N GLY A 413 19.43 6.30 14.10
CA GLY A 413 20.32 5.27 13.60
C GLY A 413 20.53 5.36 12.08
N ARG A 414 19.46 5.62 11.34
CA ARG A 414 19.51 5.83 9.88
C ARG A 414 20.30 7.08 9.50
N GLU A 415 20.13 8.18 10.24
CA GLU A 415 20.84 9.43 10.02
C GLU A 415 22.37 9.23 10.13
N ASN A 416 22.83 8.45 11.10
CA ASN A 416 24.26 8.11 11.26
C ASN A 416 24.82 7.41 10.01
N ILE A 417 24.11 6.40 9.51
CA ILE A 417 24.51 5.67 8.29
C ILE A 417 24.49 6.61 7.07
N LEU A 418 23.44 7.41 6.91
CA LEU A 418 23.30 8.33 5.79
C LEU A 418 24.37 9.42 5.78
N LYS A 419 24.78 9.94 6.94
CA LYS A 419 25.92 10.88 7.07
C LYS A 419 27.21 10.27 6.54
N ALA A 420 27.50 9.02 6.91
CA ALA A 420 28.69 8.32 6.43
C ALA A 420 28.65 8.11 4.90
N LEU A 421 27.53 7.60 4.36
CA LEU A 421 27.37 7.35 2.93
C LEU A 421 27.42 8.63 2.09
N ALA A 422 26.78 9.72 2.55
CA ALA A 422 26.85 11.03 1.90
C ALA A 422 28.27 11.63 1.91
N ALA A 423 29.09 11.31 2.93
CA ALA A 423 30.50 11.66 2.98
C ALA A 423 31.39 10.73 2.12
N GLY A 424 30.83 9.68 1.51
CA GLY A 424 31.57 8.67 0.76
C GLY A 424 32.41 7.74 1.65
N GLN A 425 32.01 7.60 2.92
CA GLN A 425 32.62 6.69 3.89
C GLN A 425 31.91 5.34 3.88
N THR A 426 32.54 4.33 4.47
CA THR A 426 31.92 3.03 4.70
C THR A 426 30.82 3.13 5.75
N ILE A 427 29.93 2.14 5.76
CA ILE A 427 28.89 2.01 6.79
C ILE A 427 29.56 2.00 8.18
N PRO A 428 29.06 2.78 9.15
CA PRO A 428 29.62 2.81 10.51
C PRO A 428 29.57 1.43 11.19
N THR A 429 30.60 1.07 11.94
CA THR A 429 30.71 -0.24 12.61
C THR A 429 29.69 -0.45 13.72
N ASP A 430 29.18 0.63 14.32
CA ASP A 430 28.10 0.63 15.32
C ASP A 430 26.72 0.40 14.68
N ALA A 431 26.58 0.61 13.37
CA ALA A 431 25.39 0.25 12.61
C ALA A 431 25.38 -1.22 12.16
N GLN A 432 26.50 -1.93 12.31
CA GLN A 432 26.57 -3.37 12.06
C GLN A 432 26.05 -4.14 13.28
N THR A 433 25.11 -5.05 13.02
CA THR A 433 24.61 -5.99 14.03
C THR A 433 25.60 -7.14 14.20
N LYS A 434 25.84 -7.60 15.42
CA LYS A 434 26.75 -8.72 15.72
C LYS A 434 26.04 -9.80 16.55
N ALA A 435 26.67 -10.97 16.68
CA ALA A 435 26.22 -12.04 17.57
C ALA A 435 24.72 -12.36 17.42
N PHE A 436 23.99 -12.53 18.53
CA PHE A 436 22.57 -12.86 18.52
C PHE A 436 21.69 -11.80 17.86
N GLN A 437 22.02 -10.51 18.00
CA GLN A 437 21.28 -9.42 17.36
C GLN A 437 21.27 -9.60 15.84
N LYS A 438 22.40 -9.97 15.24
CA LYS A 438 22.46 -10.24 13.79
C LYS A 438 21.58 -11.42 13.38
N VAL A 439 21.56 -12.50 14.16
CA VAL A 439 20.67 -13.65 13.90
C VAL A 439 19.20 -13.23 13.95
N ALA A 440 18.79 -12.49 14.99
CA ALA A 440 17.42 -12.00 15.12
C ALA A 440 17.02 -11.06 13.96
N HIS A 441 17.93 -10.17 13.54
CA HIS A 441 17.70 -9.30 12.38
C HIS A 441 17.63 -10.07 11.05
N ILE A 442 18.42 -11.13 10.86
CA ILE A 442 18.34 -11.99 9.67
C ILE A 442 16.95 -12.63 9.59
N LEU A 443 16.44 -13.16 10.71
CA LEU A 443 15.11 -13.76 10.77
C LEU A 443 13.99 -12.73 10.54
N GLU A 444 14.10 -11.57 11.17
CA GLU A 444 13.12 -10.49 11.00
C GLU A 444 13.05 -10.01 9.54
N GLU A 445 14.21 -9.87 8.90
CA GLU A 445 14.28 -9.42 7.50
C GLU A 445 13.87 -10.50 6.51
N ALA A 446 14.06 -11.77 6.85
CA ALA A 446 13.60 -12.88 6.03
C ALA A 446 12.06 -12.84 5.84
N VAL A 447 11.33 -12.37 6.86
CA VAL A 447 9.87 -12.13 6.79
C VAL A 447 9.50 -10.69 6.44
N ARG A 448 10.49 -9.86 6.08
CA ARG A 448 10.33 -8.42 5.77
C ARG A 448 9.66 -7.61 6.88
N GLY A 449 9.83 -8.04 8.14
CA GLY A 449 9.22 -7.42 9.31
C GLY A 449 7.70 -7.57 9.43
N PHE A 450 7.08 -8.49 8.69
CA PHE A 450 5.66 -8.80 8.82
C PHE A 450 5.44 -10.04 9.69
N SER A 451 4.34 -10.06 10.45
CA SER A 451 3.97 -11.19 11.29
C SER A 451 3.64 -12.44 10.47
N ILE A 452 4.03 -13.61 10.96
CA ILE A 452 3.68 -14.92 10.37
C ILE A 452 2.36 -15.40 10.95
N ASP A 453 1.36 -15.66 10.11
CA ASP A 453 0.10 -16.35 10.45
C ASP A 453 -0.65 -15.79 11.68
N GLY A 454 -0.51 -14.49 11.96
CA GLY A 454 -1.16 -13.83 13.10
C GLY A 454 -0.50 -14.10 14.46
N HIS A 455 0.61 -14.82 14.49
CA HIS A 455 1.47 -14.96 15.67
C HIS A 455 2.61 -13.94 15.63
N THR A 456 3.04 -13.49 16.81
CA THR A 456 4.26 -12.68 16.92
C THR A 456 5.47 -13.51 16.50
N ASN A 457 6.41 -12.89 15.78
CA ASN A 457 7.66 -13.53 15.40
C ASN A 457 8.36 -14.02 16.66
N PHE A 458 8.58 -15.33 16.79
CA PHE A 458 9.02 -15.94 18.05
C PHE A 458 10.44 -15.50 18.49
N TRP A 459 11.21 -14.87 17.60
CA TRP A 459 12.52 -14.28 17.88
C TRP A 459 12.45 -12.81 18.36
N ALA A 460 11.32 -12.14 18.17
CA ALA A 460 11.15 -10.75 18.56
C ALA A 460 10.87 -10.63 20.07
N GLY A 461 11.43 -9.61 20.71
CA GLY A 461 11.20 -9.34 22.13
C GLY A 461 11.88 -10.30 23.11
N ILE A 462 12.73 -11.22 22.63
CA ILE A 462 13.48 -12.16 23.46
C ILE A 462 14.99 -11.97 23.33
N ASN A 463 15.72 -12.38 24.37
CA ASN A 463 17.19 -12.40 24.36
C ASN A 463 17.74 -13.76 23.91
N ARG A 464 19.06 -13.85 23.79
CA ARG A 464 19.76 -15.07 23.35
C ARG A 464 19.44 -16.28 24.24
N GLU A 465 19.44 -16.11 25.56
CA GLU A 465 19.20 -17.22 26.51
C GLU A 465 17.84 -17.87 26.30
N GLN A 466 16.81 -17.05 26.06
CA GLN A 466 15.46 -17.52 25.74
C GLN A 466 15.42 -18.18 24.36
N PHE A 467 16.11 -17.59 23.37
CA PHE A 467 16.10 -18.09 22.00
C PHE A 467 16.70 -19.49 21.87
N VAL A 468 17.84 -19.77 22.52
CA VAL A 468 18.48 -21.09 22.44
C VAL A 468 17.70 -22.20 23.16
N GLN A 469 16.70 -21.84 23.96
CA GLN A 469 15.81 -22.77 24.65
C GLN A 469 14.53 -23.06 23.85
N LEU A 470 14.35 -22.43 22.69
CA LEU A 470 13.18 -22.67 21.85
C LEU A 470 13.14 -24.11 21.36
N HIS A 471 11.92 -24.62 21.25
CA HIS A 471 11.63 -25.92 20.69
C HIS A 471 10.64 -25.76 19.53
N MET A 472 10.80 -26.56 18.48
CA MET A 472 9.91 -26.61 17.34
C MET A 472 9.48 -28.06 17.09
N PHE A 473 8.17 -28.33 17.05
CA PHE A 473 7.62 -29.69 16.93
C PHE A 473 8.22 -30.72 17.91
N ASN A 474 8.39 -30.33 19.18
CA ASN A 474 9.01 -31.12 20.26
C ASN A 474 10.50 -31.47 20.05
N ARG A 475 11.20 -30.78 19.15
CA ARG A 475 12.65 -30.88 18.97
C ARG A 475 13.33 -29.57 19.36
N PRO A 476 14.56 -29.60 19.91
CA PRO A 476 15.34 -28.39 20.14
C PRO A 476 15.49 -27.60 18.84
N PHE A 477 15.29 -26.29 18.90
CA PHE A 477 15.43 -25.43 17.73
C PHE A 477 16.89 -25.33 17.27
N LEU A 478 17.81 -25.37 18.24
CA LEU A 478 19.24 -25.56 18.03
C LEU A 478 19.66 -26.93 18.59
N ASN A 479 20.34 -27.71 17.77
CA ASN A 479 20.79 -29.06 18.12
C ASN A 479 22.06 -29.02 19.00
N ARG A 480 22.28 -30.11 19.74
CA ARG A 480 23.48 -30.33 20.55
C ARG A 480 24.09 -31.68 20.22
N ASN A 481 25.41 -31.74 20.18
CA ASN A 481 26.12 -33.01 20.03
C ASN A 481 25.87 -33.92 21.24
N GLU A 482 25.97 -35.23 21.02
CA GLU A 482 25.97 -36.24 22.10
C GLU A 482 27.35 -36.35 22.80
N ASP A 483 28.24 -35.39 22.58
CA ASP A 483 29.55 -35.33 23.21
C ASP A 483 29.47 -34.94 24.70
N GLU A 484 30.56 -35.16 25.45
CA GLU A 484 30.59 -34.92 26.91
C GLU A 484 30.24 -33.48 27.31
N ASN A 485 30.41 -32.52 26.38
CA ASN A 485 30.18 -31.10 26.61
C ASN A 485 28.78 -30.63 26.17
N CYS A 486 28.01 -31.49 25.48
CA CYS A 486 26.70 -31.16 24.90
C CYS A 486 26.72 -29.83 24.12
N ASN A 487 27.78 -29.63 23.32
CA ASN A 487 28.02 -28.38 22.59
C ASN A 487 26.93 -28.16 21.52
N LEU A 488 26.58 -26.90 21.28
CA LEU A 488 25.70 -26.54 20.15
C LEU A 488 26.38 -26.92 18.83
N THR A 489 25.56 -27.38 17.88
CA THR A 489 25.99 -27.72 16.52
C THR A 489 24.95 -27.24 15.52
N ALA A 490 25.40 -26.64 14.43
CA ALA A 490 24.54 -26.29 13.32
C ALA A 490 23.98 -27.54 12.63
N GLU A 491 24.74 -28.64 12.63
CA GLU A 491 24.31 -29.90 12.04
C GLU A 491 23.10 -30.47 12.80
N GLY A 492 22.01 -30.73 12.07
CA GLY A 492 20.76 -31.21 12.65
C GLY A 492 19.93 -30.16 13.39
N SER A 493 20.36 -28.88 13.45
CA SER A 493 19.55 -27.78 14.00
C SER A 493 18.35 -27.49 13.09
N GLU A 494 17.14 -27.40 13.67
CA GLU A 494 15.92 -27.03 12.93
C GLU A 494 16.02 -25.61 12.35
N LEU A 495 16.65 -24.67 13.05
CA LEU A 495 16.88 -23.32 12.51
C LEU A 495 17.67 -23.37 11.19
N VAL A 496 18.84 -24.02 11.21
CA VAL A 496 19.79 -24.04 10.08
C VAL A 496 19.20 -24.79 8.91
N SER A 497 18.66 -25.99 9.16
CA SER A 497 18.06 -26.82 8.10
C SER A 497 16.91 -26.10 7.39
N ARG A 498 16.05 -25.40 8.13
CA ARG A 498 14.90 -24.69 7.55
C ARG A 498 15.27 -23.43 6.79
N LEU A 499 16.32 -22.73 7.19
CA LEU A 499 16.85 -21.57 6.46
C LEU A 499 17.50 -21.97 5.13
N GLU A 500 18.10 -23.16 5.08
CA GLU A 500 18.82 -23.70 3.93
C GLU A 500 17.94 -24.54 3.00
N GLU A 501 16.81 -25.04 3.50
CA GLU A 501 15.83 -25.82 2.74
C GLU A 501 15.35 -25.03 1.52
N SER A 502 15.71 -25.54 0.34
CA SER A 502 15.31 -24.94 -0.93
C SER A 502 13.94 -25.44 -1.40
N SER A 503 13.44 -26.58 -0.90
CA SER A 503 12.15 -27.12 -1.35
C SER A 503 10.95 -26.36 -0.78
N SER A 504 9.91 -26.20 -1.60
CA SER A 504 8.60 -25.63 -1.25
C SER A 504 7.79 -26.46 -0.23
N LYS A 505 8.35 -27.57 0.28
CA LYS A 505 7.70 -28.41 1.31
C LYS A 505 7.59 -27.68 2.65
N THR A 506 6.76 -28.21 3.54
CA THR A 506 6.37 -27.69 4.87
C THR A 506 7.52 -27.39 5.86
N GLY A 507 8.79 -27.53 5.44
CA GLY A 507 10.01 -27.28 6.20
C GLY A 507 10.58 -25.87 6.09
N LYS A 508 10.53 -25.23 4.91
CA LYS A 508 11.28 -23.99 4.64
C LYS A 508 10.88 -22.80 5.53
N MET A 509 11.88 -22.07 6.03
CA MET A 509 11.74 -20.77 6.68
C MET A 509 12.61 -19.72 5.98
N PRO A 510 12.09 -18.53 5.66
CA PRO A 510 10.70 -18.10 5.76
C PRO A 510 9.79 -18.81 4.74
N ARG A 511 8.59 -19.23 5.19
CA ARG A 511 7.61 -19.86 4.30
C ARG A 511 7.06 -18.83 3.30
N TYR A 512 6.90 -19.25 2.05
CA TYR A 512 6.36 -18.46 0.94
C TYR A 512 7.09 -17.14 0.65
N ARG A 513 8.36 -17.07 1.03
CA ARG A 513 9.25 -15.93 0.75
C ARG A 513 10.49 -16.43 0.03
N PRO A 514 11.25 -15.50 -0.56
CA PRO A 514 12.63 -15.73 -0.96
C PRO A 514 13.44 -16.46 0.10
N GLN A 515 14.39 -17.25 -0.38
CA GLN A 515 15.35 -17.88 0.50
C GLN A 515 16.23 -16.81 1.16
N VAL A 516 16.66 -17.08 2.40
CA VAL A 516 17.65 -16.22 3.06
C VAL A 516 18.96 -16.30 2.27
N ASP A 517 19.62 -15.16 2.07
CA ASP A 517 20.88 -15.08 1.34
C ASP A 517 21.94 -16.02 1.93
N SER A 518 22.71 -16.69 1.07
CA SER A 518 23.67 -17.72 1.49
C SER A 518 24.72 -17.19 2.46
N SER A 519 25.16 -15.94 2.32
CA SER A 519 26.10 -15.33 3.27
C SER A 519 25.53 -15.20 4.68
N ARG A 520 24.20 -15.01 4.79
CA ARG A 520 23.48 -14.92 6.06
C ARG A 520 23.16 -16.30 6.64
N GLN A 521 22.84 -17.28 5.80
CA GLN A 521 22.73 -18.68 6.22
C GLN A 521 24.06 -19.15 6.84
N GLU A 522 25.17 -18.88 6.16
CA GLU A 522 26.50 -19.24 6.63
C GLU A 522 26.86 -18.54 7.94
N PHE A 523 26.51 -17.25 8.10
CA PHE A 523 26.68 -16.55 9.37
C PHE A 523 25.87 -17.21 10.51
N VAL A 524 24.61 -17.59 10.26
CA VAL A 524 23.78 -18.26 11.30
C VAL A 524 24.39 -19.60 11.68
N ARG A 525 24.90 -20.37 10.70
CA ARG A 525 25.60 -21.63 10.93
C ARG A 525 26.82 -21.44 11.84
N GLU A 526 27.71 -20.54 11.47
CA GLU A 526 28.92 -20.22 12.26
C GLU A 526 28.55 -19.73 13.67
N TRP A 527 27.53 -18.88 13.80
CA TRP A 527 27.07 -18.44 15.10
C TRP A 527 26.62 -19.60 15.99
N VAL A 528 25.93 -20.61 15.46
CA VAL A 528 25.54 -21.80 16.24
C VAL A 528 26.79 -22.59 16.67
N ASP A 529 27.71 -22.85 15.74
CA ASP A 529 28.92 -23.66 15.99
C ASP A 529 29.88 -22.96 16.98
N ASP A 530 29.92 -21.63 16.96
CA ASP A 530 30.62 -20.78 17.94
C ASP A 530 29.91 -20.70 19.30
N GLN A 531 29.01 -21.65 19.58
CA GLN A 531 28.24 -21.77 20.82
C GLN A 531 27.23 -20.62 21.04
N ALA A 532 26.74 -20.03 19.95
CA ALA A 532 25.74 -18.97 19.94
C ALA A 532 26.12 -17.81 20.86
N PRO A 533 27.22 -17.07 20.57
CA PRO A 533 27.63 -15.93 21.39
C PRO A 533 26.48 -14.91 21.55
N ASP A 534 26.36 -14.33 22.75
CA ASP A 534 25.36 -13.31 23.07
C ASP A 534 25.83 -11.92 22.59
N ASN A 535 24.90 -10.97 22.65
CA ASN A 535 25.15 -9.56 22.40
C ASN A 535 26.12 -8.97 23.43
N GLU A 536 26.68 -7.80 23.10
CA GLU A 536 27.46 -7.00 24.02
C GLU A 536 26.79 -5.63 24.19
N PRO A 537 26.26 -5.31 25.39
CA PRO A 537 26.23 -6.12 26.60
C PRO A 537 25.30 -7.36 26.51
N PRO A 538 25.56 -8.43 27.29
CA PRO A 538 24.74 -9.64 27.30
C PRO A 538 23.29 -9.40 27.69
N LYS A 539 22.41 -10.35 27.32
CA LYS A 539 20.97 -10.38 27.61
C LYS A 539 20.13 -9.29 26.97
N GLN A 540 20.70 -8.54 26.03
CA GLN A 540 19.93 -7.64 25.19
C GLN A 540 18.95 -8.42 24.30
N ILE A 541 17.76 -7.85 24.12
CA ILE A 541 16.78 -8.34 23.16
C ILE A 541 17.36 -8.20 21.75
N GLY A 542 17.18 -9.24 20.93
CA GLY A 542 17.75 -9.26 19.58
C GLY A 542 17.09 -8.26 18.65
N VAL A 543 15.76 -8.27 18.58
CA VAL A 543 14.96 -7.32 17.78
C VAL A 543 13.76 -6.87 18.60
N HIS A 544 13.50 -5.56 18.58
CA HIS A 544 12.28 -4.96 19.09
C HIS A 544 11.33 -4.69 17.92
N HIS A 545 10.08 -5.12 18.05
CA HIS A 545 9.03 -4.65 17.16
C HIS A 545 8.65 -3.23 17.56
N GLU A 546 8.70 -2.35 16.56
CA GLU A 546 8.19 -0.99 16.68
C GLU A 546 6.74 -1.03 17.16
N GLN A 547 6.40 -0.19 18.12
CA GLN A 547 5.08 -0.14 18.72
C GLN A 547 4.03 0.46 17.77
N GLU A 548 2.75 0.20 18.07
CA GLU A 548 1.63 0.82 17.36
C GLU A 548 1.39 2.24 17.89
N PRO A 549 0.97 3.19 17.05
CA PRO A 549 0.65 4.54 17.51
C PRO A 549 -0.57 4.52 18.44
N ASN A 550 -0.68 5.50 19.33
CA ASN A 550 -1.84 5.63 20.19
C ASN A 550 -3.08 5.95 19.33
N LEU A 551 -4.06 5.05 19.26
CA LEU A 551 -5.23 5.23 18.40
C LEU A 551 -6.35 5.98 19.13
N ASP A 552 -6.86 7.05 18.52
CA ASP A 552 -7.95 7.84 19.07
C ASP A 552 -9.31 7.14 18.88
N LEU A 553 -10.17 7.18 19.90
CA LEU A 553 -11.56 6.73 19.77
C LEU A 553 -12.36 7.84 19.08
N LEU A 554 -13.04 7.51 17.98
CA LEU A 554 -13.98 8.44 17.37
C LEU A 554 -15.31 8.46 18.15
N PRO A 555 -15.97 9.62 18.24
CA PRO A 555 -17.34 9.66 18.73
C PRO A 555 -18.21 8.71 17.91
N PRO A 556 -19.16 7.98 18.53
CA PRO A 556 -20.15 7.20 17.79
C PRO A 556 -20.79 8.11 16.74
N ARG A 557 -20.89 7.65 15.48
CA ARG A 557 -21.70 8.36 14.48
C ARG A 557 -23.07 8.56 15.11
N GLN A 558 -23.52 9.81 15.25
CA GLN A 558 -24.92 10.04 15.56
C GLN A 558 -25.70 9.35 14.45
N ALA A 559 -26.41 8.28 14.80
CA ALA A 559 -27.23 7.54 13.86
C ALA A 559 -28.16 8.55 13.19
N TYR A 560 -27.99 8.77 11.89
CA TYR A 560 -29.03 9.41 11.10
C TYR A 560 -30.32 8.65 11.39
N ARG A 561 -31.33 9.36 11.90
CA ARG A 561 -32.57 8.75 12.35
C ARG A 561 -33.14 7.96 11.18
N GLN A 562 -33.23 6.64 11.32
CA GLN A 562 -34.19 5.87 10.55
C GLN A 562 -35.58 6.17 11.13
N SER A 563 -36.12 7.36 10.86
CA SER A 563 -37.54 7.63 11.08
C SER A 563 -38.35 7.18 9.87
N ASP A 564 -39.55 6.65 10.13
CA ASP A 564 -40.49 6.16 9.11
C ASP A 564 -41.09 7.27 8.22
N GLY A 565 -40.66 8.53 8.40
CA GLY A 565 -40.92 9.64 7.50
C GLY A 565 -39.62 10.34 7.14
N VAL A 566 -39.37 10.50 5.83
CA VAL A 566 -38.26 11.30 5.29
C VAL A 566 -38.82 12.69 5.00
N GLY A 567 -38.33 13.71 5.68
CA GLY A 567 -38.71 15.13 5.48
C GLY A 567 -37.58 15.93 4.84
N TYR A 568 -37.92 16.93 4.03
CA TYR A 568 -36.92 17.76 3.35
C TYR A 568 -36.02 18.48 4.36
N ASN A 569 -36.59 19.19 5.32
CA ASN A 569 -35.81 20.03 6.25
C ASN A 569 -34.95 19.23 7.22
N VAL A 570 -35.41 18.03 7.59
CA VAL A 570 -34.74 17.19 8.59
C VAL A 570 -33.72 16.26 7.95
N ASP A 571 -34.05 15.65 6.81
CA ASP A 571 -33.28 14.53 6.26
C ASP A 571 -32.55 14.88 4.95
N ILE A 572 -33.07 15.81 4.13
CA ILE A 572 -32.52 16.09 2.79
C ILE A 572 -31.71 17.39 2.76
N ARG A 573 -32.26 18.50 3.25
CA ARG A 573 -31.60 19.81 3.27
C ARG A 573 -30.23 19.79 3.95
N PRO A 574 -30.03 19.07 5.07
CA PRO A 574 -28.71 18.97 5.72
C PRO A 574 -27.67 18.21 4.90
N LEU A 575 -28.06 17.44 3.87
CA LEU A 575 -27.13 16.77 2.97
C LEU A 575 -26.48 17.74 1.97
N PHE A 576 -27.10 18.91 1.74
CA PHE A 576 -26.57 19.97 0.89
C PHE A 576 -25.80 21.00 1.72
N ARG A 577 -24.56 21.25 1.32
CA ARG A 577 -23.65 22.23 1.92
C ARG A 577 -23.98 23.65 1.44
N ASP A 578 -23.45 24.65 2.12
CA ASP A 578 -23.63 26.06 1.71
C ASP A 578 -23.13 26.31 0.28
N PHE A 579 -22.02 25.66 -0.12
CA PHE A 579 -21.55 25.68 -1.51
C PHE A 579 -22.59 25.11 -2.49
N ASP A 580 -23.27 24.02 -2.14
CA ASP A 580 -24.28 23.39 -2.98
C ASP A 580 -25.49 24.33 -3.14
N VAL A 581 -25.89 25.01 -2.05
CA VAL A 581 -26.98 26.00 -2.03
C VAL A 581 -26.67 27.18 -2.95
N GLU A 582 -25.46 27.73 -2.86
CA GLU A 582 -25.04 28.85 -3.69
C GLU A 582 -24.93 28.46 -5.17
N THR A 583 -24.26 27.34 -5.47
CA THR A 583 -24.02 26.91 -6.85
C THR A 583 -25.27 26.46 -7.59
N LEU A 584 -26.15 25.68 -6.95
CA LEU A 584 -27.43 25.27 -7.57
C LEU A 584 -28.36 26.47 -7.80
N GLN A 585 -28.36 27.46 -6.90
CA GLN A 585 -29.12 28.68 -7.10
C GLN A 585 -28.57 29.51 -8.26
N GLN A 586 -27.25 29.61 -8.40
CA GLN A 586 -26.61 30.41 -9.44
C GLN A 586 -26.66 29.75 -10.82
N LEU A 587 -26.44 28.43 -10.91
CA LEU A 587 -26.28 27.71 -12.18
C LEU A 587 -27.58 27.12 -12.70
N ASP A 588 -28.41 26.59 -11.80
CA ASP A 588 -29.63 25.89 -12.17
C ASP A 588 -30.90 26.68 -11.82
N GLY A 589 -30.77 27.79 -11.08
CA GLY A 589 -31.91 28.53 -10.55
C GLY A 589 -32.67 27.77 -9.46
N ILE A 590 -32.05 26.75 -8.86
CA ILE A 590 -32.67 25.88 -7.86
C ILE A 590 -32.36 26.43 -6.46
N ASN A 591 -33.39 26.92 -5.77
CA ASN A 591 -33.27 27.41 -4.40
C ASN A 591 -33.44 26.27 -3.40
N LEU A 592 -32.33 25.75 -2.87
CA LEU A 592 -32.37 24.68 -1.86
C LEU A 592 -32.97 25.13 -0.51
N ASN A 593 -33.17 26.42 -0.27
CA ASN A 593 -33.88 26.89 0.94
C ASN A 593 -35.39 27.04 0.74
N ASP A 594 -35.92 26.73 -0.45
CA ASP A 594 -37.34 26.75 -0.80
C ASP A 594 -37.80 25.35 -1.22
N VAL A 595 -38.46 24.63 -0.32
CA VAL A 595 -38.89 23.25 -0.56
C VAL A 595 -39.80 23.11 -1.78
N GLU A 596 -40.61 24.12 -2.12
CA GLU A 596 -41.48 24.06 -3.30
C GLU A 596 -40.67 24.18 -4.59
N ASN A 597 -39.63 25.03 -4.58
CA ASN A 597 -38.68 25.11 -5.69
C ASN A 597 -37.92 23.78 -5.85
N VAL A 598 -37.54 23.14 -4.74
CA VAL A 598 -36.89 21.82 -4.77
C VAL A 598 -37.83 20.74 -5.29
N ARG A 599 -39.10 20.71 -4.86
CA ARG A 599 -40.13 19.78 -5.38
C ARG A 599 -40.33 19.95 -6.88
N ALA A 600 -40.41 21.19 -7.36
CA ALA A 600 -40.55 21.49 -8.78
C ALA A 600 -39.34 21.00 -9.61
N ASN A 601 -38.16 20.88 -8.99
CA ASN A 601 -36.93 20.43 -9.62
C ASN A 601 -36.48 19.03 -9.17
N ALA A 602 -37.30 18.28 -8.42
CA ALA A 602 -36.88 17.06 -7.74
C ALA A 602 -36.41 15.97 -8.72
N GLU A 603 -37.08 15.86 -9.87
CA GLU A 603 -36.69 14.92 -10.93
C GLU A 603 -35.36 15.29 -11.59
N LYS A 604 -35.12 16.59 -11.81
CA LYS A 604 -33.84 17.09 -12.35
C LYS A 604 -32.71 16.84 -11.36
N LEU A 605 -32.95 17.12 -10.06
CA LEU A 605 -31.99 16.81 -9.00
C LEU A 605 -31.75 15.30 -8.91
N ARG A 606 -32.80 14.48 -8.96
CA ARG A 606 -32.69 13.02 -8.97
C ARG A 606 -31.86 12.53 -10.14
N GLU A 607 -32.09 13.04 -11.34
CA GLU A 607 -31.31 12.69 -12.53
C GLU A 607 -29.84 13.11 -12.38
N GLY A 608 -29.57 14.31 -11.89
CA GLY A 608 -28.20 14.79 -11.65
C GLY A 608 -27.46 14.01 -10.57
N LEU A 609 -28.12 13.73 -9.44
CA LEU A 609 -27.60 12.89 -8.35
C LEU A 609 -27.34 11.46 -8.85
N ASN A 610 -28.28 10.87 -9.60
CA ASN A 610 -28.13 9.53 -10.18
C ASN A 610 -27.05 9.46 -11.27
N ARG A 611 -26.72 10.58 -11.93
CA ARG A 611 -25.62 10.65 -12.90
C ARG A 611 -24.29 11.04 -12.26
N GLY A 612 -24.28 11.38 -10.98
CA GLY A 612 -23.08 11.88 -10.28
C GLY A 612 -22.64 13.26 -10.75
N SER A 613 -23.49 14.00 -11.45
CA SER A 613 -23.19 15.38 -11.90
C SER A 613 -23.55 16.43 -10.87
N LEU A 614 -24.23 16.03 -9.79
CA LEU A 614 -24.59 16.87 -8.65
C LEU A 614 -24.25 16.17 -7.33
N PRO A 615 -23.87 16.94 -6.29
CA PRO A 615 -23.37 18.31 -6.38
C PRO A 615 -22.11 18.47 -7.26
N TYR A 616 -21.83 19.68 -7.74
CA TYR A 616 -20.79 19.91 -8.76
C TYR A 616 -19.37 19.52 -8.35
N ASP A 617 -19.08 19.52 -7.05
CA ASP A 617 -17.78 19.16 -6.45
C ASP A 617 -17.83 17.81 -5.69
N ALA A 618 -18.92 17.04 -5.83
CA ALA A 618 -19.13 15.84 -5.04
C ALA A 618 -20.16 14.87 -5.65
N CYS A 619 -19.84 13.59 -5.72
CA CYS A 619 -20.89 12.57 -5.84
C CYS A 619 -21.48 12.27 -4.46
N TRP A 620 -22.81 12.23 -4.37
CA TRP A 620 -23.50 11.65 -3.21
C TRP A 620 -23.28 10.14 -3.14
N SER A 621 -23.26 9.59 -1.93
CA SER A 621 -23.23 8.15 -1.74
C SER A 621 -24.56 7.50 -2.13
N ASP A 622 -24.55 6.19 -2.42
CA ASP A 622 -25.77 5.42 -2.66
C ASP A 622 -26.81 5.62 -1.55
N ASP A 623 -26.40 5.74 -0.29
CA ASP A 623 -27.33 5.88 0.85
C ASP A 623 -28.00 7.26 0.85
N GLN A 624 -27.27 8.32 0.47
CA GLN A 624 -27.83 9.66 0.33
C GLN A 624 -28.79 9.73 -0.86
N ILE A 625 -28.43 9.08 -1.97
CA ILE A 625 -29.28 8.98 -3.16
C ILE A 625 -30.53 8.15 -2.85
N GLU A 626 -30.40 7.04 -2.14
CA GLU A 626 -31.54 6.20 -1.72
C GLU A 626 -32.46 6.97 -0.76
N LEU A 627 -31.90 7.75 0.17
CA LEU A 627 -32.67 8.63 1.04
C LEU A 627 -33.44 9.70 0.24
N PHE A 628 -32.81 10.31 -0.77
CA PHE A 628 -33.46 11.27 -1.66
C PHE A 628 -34.55 10.62 -2.54
N ASN A 629 -34.30 9.43 -3.05
CA ASN A 629 -35.29 8.68 -3.83
C ASN A 629 -36.49 8.31 -2.95
N ARG A 630 -36.25 7.87 -1.71
CA ARG A 630 -37.33 7.62 -0.73
C ARG A 630 -38.11 8.88 -0.42
N TRP A 631 -37.45 10.04 -0.30
CA TRP A 631 -38.14 11.32 -0.11
C TRP A 631 -39.10 11.61 -1.27
N ILE A 632 -38.64 11.43 -2.51
CA ILE A 632 -39.46 11.58 -3.72
C ILE A 632 -40.63 10.58 -3.73
N GLU A 633 -40.37 9.31 -3.42
CA GLU A 633 -41.38 8.25 -3.35
C GLU A 633 -42.38 8.44 -2.20
N SER A 634 -42.02 9.23 -1.19
CA SER A 634 -42.84 9.53 0.00
C SER A 634 -43.66 10.83 -0.11
N ASP A 635 -43.99 11.24 -1.33
CA ASP A 635 -44.71 12.49 -1.67
C ASP A 635 -43.95 13.79 -1.29
N MET A 636 -42.62 13.74 -1.19
CA MET A 636 -41.75 14.90 -0.97
C MET A 636 -42.15 15.76 0.24
N LYS A 637 -42.41 15.12 1.38
CA LYS A 637 -42.81 15.80 2.63
C LYS A 637 -41.75 16.80 3.09
N ASP A 638 -42.20 17.91 3.66
CA ASP A 638 -41.34 18.96 4.19
C ASP A 638 -40.61 18.54 5.48
#